data_AF-A0AAU7P9I7-F1
#
_entry.id   AF-A0AAU7P9I7-F1
#
_cell.length_a   1.000
_cell.length_b   1.000
_cell.length_c   1.000
_cell.angle_alpha   90.00
_cell.angle_beta   90.00
_cell.angle_gamma   90.00
#
_symmetry.space_group_name_H-M   'P 1'
#
loop_
_entity.id
_entity.type
_entity.pdbx_description
1 polymer ?
#
loop_
_entity_poly.entity_id
_entity_poly.type
_entity_poly.pdbx_seq_one_letter_code
_entity_poly.pdbx_strand_id
1 'polypeptide(L)'
;MPKPSLLSLLCTLPLVTTPLAAAELQPKQLAGPPEEFAQMRAPDPAESAILSKSALLPVELTPAGTAARWQGTLPVENGHLRFMVLAGEQAWDAAISAPRVAGARAAAVAPQLQAQRTLLGTAESGASGMRYAVDTAQNGNWSLTLHSASPVAQRGYVLMEGDARTQLASYPRDRQQLVGKSLTLNAMLSGNDAHGATLLAGQAGQIDEASLRVIDPQGGVRVLPMADDGAHNDGAAGDGVYGGKFQPTREGTWIAQVIVRGHDQAGQAFVRTSEHVLPVLDTSLRLLGNALNARAGEGTRLTVALPVAARGNAPSHYRVFGQVWGTDAKGKDVPVAWIGGMLTPQQGQLPLSLDERWIARAGARAPFTLRGLRIEDPDHYIPLVQAGTLPLQVPTLRRASIARSSAAIDESMRMGPRPSTLATAMAQPQATGSQLVLVHGYCSNGVWPQAQFTNASTFLDAKQNRSNDQFAQRIAQFASQWSSFSTVAHSQGGMAALHLYAYYWSGLDNASGGRVMQSVGTPYQGTNLSGVLAAVGSWFGVGCGTNTDLTYDGAKAWLAGIPADARAKVNYYTTSFAKTNWYTNDYCNAASDLVLNDPEDGTVEQVNAQLPGGVNRGHTTGQCHTTGMRDPAQYLDANRNAVMNANAAR
;
A
#
# COMPACT_ATOMS: atom_id res chain seq x y z
N MET A 1 -11.44 -18.31 79.41
CA MET A 1 -12.07 -17.16 78.73
C MET A 1 -11.28 -15.90 79.10
N PRO A 2 -10.97 -14.95 78.19
CA PRO A 2 -10.88 -14.99 76.73
C PRO A 2 -9.43 -14.87 76.21
N LYS A 3 -9.22 -15.25 74.94
CA LYS A 3 -7.99 -15.01 74.14
C LYS A 3 -8.00 -13.56 73.62
N PRO A 4 -6.88 -12.83 73.56
CA PRO A 4 -6.76 -11.67 72.69
C PRO A 4 -6.29 -12.09 71.28
N SER A 5 -6.93 -11.47 70.32
CA SER A 5 -6.86 -11.69 68.87
C SER A 5 -5.49 -11.32 68.29
N LEU A 6 -5.00 -12.15 67.37
CA LEU A 6 -3.96 -11.76 66.41
C LEU A 6 -4.51 -10.62 65.54
N LEU A 7 -3.81 -9.48 65.55
CA LEU A 7 -3.99 -8.41 64.57
C LEU A 7 -3.38 -8.89 63.25
N SER A 8 -4.21 -8.99 62.21
CA SER A 8 -3.80 -9.23 60.84
C SER A 8 -3.07 -7.99 60.30
N LEU A 9 -1.74 -8.06 60.16
CA LEU A 9 -0.97 -7.09 59.39
C LEU A 9 -1.14 -7.45 57.90
N LEU A 10 -2.04 -6.76 57.21
CA LEU A 10 -2.13 -6.79 55.75
C LEU A 10 -0.95 -6.01 55.16
N CYS A 11 0.13 -6.70 54.82
CA CYS A 11 1.17 -6.18 53.94
C CYS A 11 0.62 -6.14 52.50
N THR A 12 0.19 -4.97 52.06
CA THR A 12 -0.03 -4.65 50.65
C THR A 12 1.32 -4.54 49.94
N LEU A 13 1.83 -5.65 49.40
CA LEU A 13 2.90 -5.59 48.41
C LEU A 13 2.35 -4.94 47.12
N PRO A 14 2.93 -3.82 46.65
CA PRO A 14 2.62 -3.34 45.32
C PRO A 14 3.20 -4.35 44.32
N LEU A 15 2.32 -5.06 43.60
CA LEU A 15 2.67 -5.79 42.39
C LEU A 15 3.13 -4.76 41.37
N VAL A 16 4.44 -4.49 41.35
CA VAL A 16 5.11 -3.83 40.24
C VAL A 16 5.02 -4.82 39.07
N THR A 17 4.05 -4.61 38.19
CA THR A 17 4.00 -5.27 36.89
C THR A 17 5.19 -4.80 36.08
N THR A 18 6.29 -5.54 36.15
CA THR A 18 7.35 -5.42 35.16
C THR A 18 6.73 -5.77 33.81
N PRO A 19 6.86 -4.92 32.77
CA PRO A 19 6.45 -5.32 31.44
C PRO A 19 7.31 -6.54 31.07
N LEU A 20 6.66 -7.69 30.88
CA LEU A 20 7.29 -8.84 30.23
C LEU A 20 7.88 -8.32 28.92
N ALA A 21 9.21 -8.32 28.82
CA ALA A 21 9.89 -8.05 27.57
C ALA A 21 9.33 -9.05 26.54
N ALA A 22 8.63 -8.54 25.53
CA ALA A 22 8.10 -9.38 24.47
C ALA A 22 9.28 -10.12 23.81
N ALA A 23 9.16 -11.44 23.67
CA ALA A 23 10.16 -12.20 22.95
C ALA A 23 10.29 -11.63 21.52
N GLU A 24 11.52 -11.36 21.10
CA GLU A 24 11.81 -10.85 19.76
C GLU A 24 11.33 -11.88 18.71
N LEU A 25 10.55 -11.42 17.73
CA LEU A 25 10.03 -12.30 16.68
C LEU A 25 11.19 -12.85 15.87
N GLN A 26 11.19 -14.16 15.65
CA GLN A 26 12.23 -14.82 14.88
C GLN A 26 11.88 -14.78 13.39
N PRO A 27 12.69 -14.12 12.55
CA PRO A 27 12.44 -14.09 11.11
C PRO A 27 12.59 -15.47 10.48
N LYS A 28 11.78 -15.73 9.46
CA LYS A 28 11.86 -16.92 8.61
C LYS A 28 13.05 -16.82 7.66
N GLN A 29 13.63 -17.97 7.36
CA GLN A 29 14.71 -18.11 6.37
C GLN A 29 14.10 -18.54 5.05
N LEU A 30 13.69 -17.55 4.24
CA LEU A 30 12.84 -17.79 3.10
C LEU A 30 13.60 -18.31 1.88
N ALA A 31 12.99 -19.26 1.19
CA ALA A 31 13.40 -19.69 -0.13
C ALA A 31 12.22 -20.27 -0.92
N GLY A 32 12.31 -20.21 -2.24
CA GLY A 32 11.29 -20.78 -3.11
C GLY A 32 11.83 -21.16 -4.48
N PRO A 33 11.03 -21.90 -5.25
CA PRO A 33 11.49 -22.51 -6.48
C PRO A 33 11.58 -21.48 -7.62
N PRO A 34 12.31 -21.79 -8.71
CA PRO A 34 12.51 -20.86 -9.84
C PRO A 34 11.25 -20.32 -10.51
N GLU A 35 10.14 -21.04 -10.46
CA GLU A 35 8.86 -20.64 -11.06
C GLU A 35 8.32 -19.33 -10.45
N GLU A 36 8.77 -18.99 -9.24
CA GLU A 36 8.37 -17.77 -8.54
C GLU A 36 9.24 -16.55 -8.90
N PHE A 37 10.32 -16.70 -9.69
CA PHE A 37 11.27 -15.61 -9.98
C PHE A 37 10.59 -14.38 -10.60
N ALA A 38 9.66 -14.60 -11.52
CA ALA A 38 8.95 -13.50 -12.19
C ALA A 38 8.05 -12.73 -11.23
N GLN A 39 7.41 -13.41 -10.28
CA GLN A 39 6.54 -12.79 -9.27
C GLN A 39 7.35 -12.00 -8.22
N MET A 40 8.57 -12.45 -7.91
CA MET A 40 9.42 -11.86 -6.88
C MET A 40 10.34 -10.74 -7.41
N ARG A 41 10.22 -10.40 -8.70
CA ARG A 41 11.00 -9.30 -9.29
C ARG A 41 10.58 -7.96 -8.69
N ALA A 42 11.50 -7.01 -8.67
CA ALA A 42 11.13 -5.61 -8.44
C ALA A 42 10.04 -5.22 -9.44
N PRO A 43 8.87 -4.71 -9.01
CA PRO A 43 7.88 -4.24 -9.95
C PRO A 43 8.46 -3.04 -10.71
N ASP A 44 8.16 -2.95 -12.00
CA ASP A 44 8.42 -1.74 -12.75
C ASP A 44 7.46 -0.67 -12.22
N PRO A 45 7.93 0.51 -11.76
CA PRO A 45 7.05 1.56 -11.26
C PRO A 45 5.92 1.95 -12.21
N ALA A 46 6.12 1.82 -13.53
CA ALA A 46 5.07 2.07 -14.53
C ALA A 46 3.91 1.07 -14.42
N GLU A 47 4.14 -0.17 -13.96
CA GLU A 47 3.07 -1.13 -13.69
C GLU A 47 2.15 -0.65 -12.56
N SER A 48 2.63 0.19 -11.64
CA SER A 48 1.88 0.81 -10.54
C SER A 48 1.37 2.22 -10.84
N ALA A 49 1.32 2.62 -12.12
CA ALA A 49 0.85 3.96 -12.49
C ALA A 49 -0.53 4.27 -11.91
N ILE A 50 -0.66 5.47 -11.32
CA ILE A 50 -1.95 6.03 -10.96
C ILE A 50 -2.65 6.41 -12.26
N LEU A 51 -3.86 5.89 -12.48
CA LEU A 51 -4.75 6.27 -13.57
C LEU A 51 -5.85 7.17 -13.01
N SER A 52 -5.65 8.48 -13.10
CA SER A 52 -6.54 9.47 -12.51
C SER A 52 -7.51 10.05 -13.54
N LYS A 53 -8.80 9.98 -13.24
CA LYS A 53 -9.90 10.63 -13.98
C LYS A 53 -10.29 11.99 -13.40
N SER A 54 -9.66 12.43 -12.31
CA SER A 54 -10.05 13.64 -11.58
C SER A 54 -8.89 14.60 -11.36
N ALA A 55 -9.20 15.75 -10.78
CA ALA A 55 -8.21 16.74 -10.40
C ALA A 55 -8.45 17.27 -8.99
N LEU A 56 -7.43 17.19 -8.13
CA LEU A 56 -7.36 17.81 -6.82
C LEU A 56 -6.58 19.12 -6.91
N LEU A 57 -7.27 20.22 -7.15
CA LEU A 57 -6.65 21.52 -7.39
C LEU A 57 -6.37 22.24 -6.06
N PRO A 58 -5.11 22.65 -5.79
CA PRO A 58 -4.81 23.49 -4.64
C PRO A 58 -5.42 24.88 -4.82
N VAL A 59 -5.99 25.42 -3.75
CA VAL A 59 -6.61 26.74 -3.71
C VAL A 59 -6.05 27.54 -2.53
N GLU A 60 -5.70 28.79 -2.82
CA GLU A 60 -5.30 29.79 -1.81
C GLU A 60 -6.20 31.01 -1.97
N LEU A 61 -7.09 31.23 -1.00
CA LEU A 61 -7.89 32.45 -0.91
C LEU A 61 -6.98 33.59 -0.48
N THR A 62 -7.02 34.69 -1.24
CA THR A 62 -6.28 35.91 -0.93
C THR A 62 -7.20 36.94 -0.29
N PRO A 63 -6.73 37.72 0.71
CA PRO A 63 -7.51 38.82 1.27
C PRO A 63 -8.01 39.81 0.22
N ALA A 64 -9.28 40.16 0.30
CA ALA A 64 -10.00 41.06 -0.59
C ALA A 64 -10.97 41.92 0.25
N GLY A 65 -10.44 42.98 0.88
CA GLY A 65 -11.20 43.83 1.79
C GLY A 65 -11.50 43.12 3.12
N THR A 66 -12.78 42.96 3.45
CA THR A 66 -13.23 42.31 4.70
C THR A 66 -13.42 40.80 4.56
N ALA A 67 -13.07 40.22 3.41
CA ALA A 67 -13.23 38.82 3.08
C ALA A 67 -11.95 38.29 2.41
N ALA A 68 -11.87 37.00 2.16
CA ALA A 68 -10.86 36.39 1.30
C ALA A 68 -11.54 35.68 0.12
N ARG A 69 -10.92 35.73 -1.05
CA ARG A 69 -11.51 35.23 -2.30
C ARG A 69 -10.46 34.49 -3.13
N TRP A 70 -10.94 33.47 -3.84
CA TRP A 70 -10.23 32.84 -4.95
C TRP A 70 -11.16 32.73 -6.17
N GLN A 71 -10.59 32.78 -7.36
CA GLN A 71 -11.31 32.53 -8.60
C GLN A 71 -10.46 31.61 -9.50
N GLY A 72 -11.10 30.62 -10.11
CA GLY A 72 -10.46 29.73 -11.07
C GLY A 72 -11.43 29.15 -12.07
N THR A 73 -10.91 28.24 -12.90
CA THR A 73 -11.63 27.61 -14.00
C THR A 73 -11.75 26.11 -13.78
N LEU A 74 -12.95 25.58 -13.97
CA LEU A 74 -13.26 24.16 -13.95
C LEU A 74 -13.65 23.73 -15.38
N PRO A 75 -12.79 23.01 -16.11
CA PRO A 75 -13.16 22.47 -17.41
C PRO A 75 -14.18 21.34 -17.27
N VAL A 76 -15.23 21.36 -18.09
CA VAL A 76 -16.25 20.30 -18.19
C VAL A 76 -16.21 19.68 -19.58
N GLU A 77 -16.01 18.37 -19.66
CA GLU A 77 -15.85 17.65 -20.93
C GLU A 77 -16.90 16.54 -21.14
N ASN A 78 -17.59 16.12 -20.07
CA ASN A 78 -18.52 14.98 -20.06
C ASN A 78 -19.99 15.40 -19.81
N GLY A 79 -20.32 16.68 -19.90
CA GLY A 79 -21.68 17.19 -19.68
C GLY A 79 -22.13 17.26 -18.22
N HIS A 80 -21.24 16.95 -17.27
CA HIS A 80 -21.52 16.98 -15.83
C HIS A 80 -20.47 17.82 -15.10
N LEU A 81 -20.91 18.72 -14.22
CA LEU A 81 -20.01 19.44 -13.33
C LEU A 81 -20.21 18.92 -11.92
N ARG A 82 -19.23 18.16 -11.41
CA ARG A 82 -19.21 17.69 -10.03
C ARG A 82 -17.86 18.01 -9.40
N PHE A 83 -17.90 18.67 -8.26
CA PHE A 83 -16.69 19.00 -7.51
C PHE A 83 -16.95 19.03 -6.00
N MET A 84 -15.90 18.93 -5.21
CA MET A 84 -15.92 19.03 -3.77
C MET A 84 -14.91 20.07 -3.32
N VAL A 85 -15.38 21.00 -2.48
CA VAL A 85 -14.53 21.98 -1.80
C VAL A 85 -14.12 21.41 -0.45
N LEU A 86 -12.81 21.30 -0.26
CA LEU A 86 -12.14 20.77 0.93
C LEU A 86 -11.41 21.91 1.63
N ALA A 87 -12.09 22.57 2.57
CA ALA A 87 -11.59 23.75 3.31
C ALA A 87 -11.28 23.44 4.80
N GLY A 88 -11.29 22.17 5.19
CA GLY A 88 -11.21 21.77 6.60
C GLY A 88 -12.40 22.32 7.40
N GLU A 89 -12.14 22.91 8.55
CA GLU A 89 -13.16 23.57 9.40
C GLU A 89 -13.55 24.99 8.93
N GLN A 90 -12.97 25.46 7.82
CA GLN A 90 -13.23 26.81 7.31
C GLN A 90 -14.55 26.86 6.54
N ALA A 91 -15.33 27.92 6.77
CA ALA A 91 -16.56 28.18 6.03
C ALA A 91 -16.24 28.89 4.72
N TRP A 92 -16.32 28.15 3.61
CA TRP A 92 -16.19 28.69 2.24
C TRP A 92 -17.51 28.57 1.49
N ASP A 93 -17.88 29.63 0.79
CA ASP A 93 -19.01 29.66 -0.14
C ASP A 93 -18.51 29.48 -1.58
N ALA A 94 -19.23 28.70 -2.38
CA ALA A 94 -18.93 28.48 -3.80
C ALA A 94 -19.99 29.12 -4.70
N ALA A 95 -19.54 29.87 -5.70
CA ALA A 95 -20.37 30.41 -6.77
C ALA A 95 -19.80 30.02 -8.12
N ILE A 96 -20.65 29.59 -9.05
CA ILE A 96 -20.23 29.17 -10.39
C ILE A 96 -20.88 30.02 -11.49
N SER A 97 -20.22 30.10 -12.63
CA SER A 97 -20.76 30.73 -13.84
C SER A 97 -20.48 29.85 -15.06
N ALA A 98 -21.52 29.63 -15.86
CA ALA A 98 -21.45 28.85 -17.08
C ALA A 98 -20.50 29.48 -18.12
N PRO A 99 -19.94 28.68 -19.04
CA PRO A 99 -19.14 29.18 -20.15
C PRO A 99 -19.93 30.21 -20.97
N ARG A 100 -19.32 31.35 -21.31
CA ARG A 100 -19.98 32.35 -22.16
C ARG A 100 -19.92 31.89 -23.62
N VAL A 101 -21.07 31.80 -24.28
CA VAL A 101 -21.15 31.64 -25.74
C VAL A 101 -20.99 33.00 -26.40
N ALA A 102 -20.04 33.15 -27.31
CA ALA A 102 -19.83 34.39 -28.06
C ALA A 102 -21.12 34.79 -28.81
N GLY A 103 -21.62 36.01 -28.57
CA GLY A 103 -22.81 36.55 -29.22
C GLY A 103 -24.14 36.37 -28.46
N ALA A 104 -24.17 35.64 -27.34
CA ALA A 104 -25.39 35.49 -26.54
C ALA A 104 -25.65 36.72 -25.65
N ARG A 105 -26.66 37.53 -25.99
CA ARG A 105 -27.27 38.52 -25.09
C ARG A 105 -28.34 37.83 -24.23
N ALA A 106 -27.93 37.02 -23.26
CA ALA A 106 -28.85 36.52 -22.24
C ALA A 106 -28.29 36.87 -20.86
N ALA A 107 -29.16 37.39 -19.99
CA ALA A 107 -28.87 37.41 -18.56
C ALA A 107 -28.61 35.96 -18.13
N ALA A 108 -27.39 35.64 -17.75
CA ALA A 108 -27.03 34.30 -17.31
C ALA A 108 -27.90 33.96 -16.10
N VAL A 109 -28.90 33.09 -16.29
CA VAL A 109 -29.60 32.48 -15.16
C VAL A 109 -28.53 31.71 -14.39
N ALA A 110 -28.33 32.06 -13.12
CA ALA A 110 -27.38 31.37 -12.28
C ALA A 110 -27.76 29.87 -12.28
N PRO A 111 -26.86 28.98 -12.72
CA PRO A 111 -27.16 27.56 -12.77
C PRO A 111 -27.48 27.06 -11.36
N GLN A 112 -28.48 26.20 -11.24
CA GLN A 112 -28.84 25.61 -9.95
C GLN A 112 -27.71 24.70 -9.48
N LEU A 113 -26.97 25.17 -8.49
CA LEU A 113 -25.88 24.45 -7.87
C LEU A 113 -26.42 23.64 -6.69
N GLN A 114 -26.47 22.32 -6.83
CA GLN A 114 -26.83 21.44 -5.73
C GLN A 114 -25.64 21.34 -4.78
N ALA A 115 -25.83 21.66 -3.49
CA ALA A 115 -24.78 21.61 -2.48
C ALA A 115 -25.12 20.57 -1.41
N GLN A 116 -24.18 19.69 -1.09
CA GLN A 116 -24.35 18.66 -0.07
C GLN A 116 -23.06 18.50 0.73
N ARG A 117 -23.18 18.49 2.06
CA ARG A 117 -22.05 18.13 2.92
C ARG A 117 -21.73 16.66 2.77
N THR A 118 -20.46 16.34 2.58
CA THR A 118 -20.00 14.96 2.42
C THR A 118 -18.60 14.77 3.01
N LEU A 119 -18.10 13.54 2.93
CA LEU A 119 -16.82 13.11 3.46
C LEU A 119 -16.06 12.35 2.37
N LEU A 120 -14.83 12.77 2.06
CA LEU A 120 -13.91 12.00 1.22
C LEU A 120 -13.21 10.95 2.09
N GLY A 121 -13.36 9.67 1.77
CA GLY A 121 -12.81 8.55 2.56
C GLY A 121 -13.74 8.04 3.66
N THR A 122 -13.17 7.48 4.74
CA THR A 122 -13.94 6.87 5.84
C THR A 122 -14.21 7.84 6.98
N ALA A 123 -15.21 7.55 7.82
CA ALA A 123 -15.54 8.38 8.99
C ALA A 123 -14.34 8.62 9.93
N GLU A 124 -13.43 7.65 10.03
CA GLU A 124 -12.26 7.68 10.90
C GLU A 124 -11.04 8.35 10.28
N SER A 125 -10.95 8.37 8.95
CA SER A 125 -9.74 8.76 8.21
C SER A 125 -9.98 9.64 7.00
N GLY A 126 -11.14 10.30 6.94
CA GLY A 126 -11.58 11.10 5.81
C GLY A 126 -11.53 12.61 6.02
N ALA A 127 -11.73 13.36 4.94
CA ALA A 127 -11.77 14.81 4.92
C ALA A 127 -13.19 15.31 4.63
N SER A 128 -13.75 16.13 5.52
CA SER A 128 -15.09 16.72 5.30
C SER A 128 -15.02 17.88 4.30
N GLY A 129 -16.10 18.06 3.55
CA GLY A 129 -16.23 19.20 2.64
C GLY A 129 -17.64 19.33 2.06
N MET A 130 -17.78 20.32 1.18
CA MET A 130 -19.04 20.57 0.47
C MET A 130 -18.91 20.08 -0.96
N ARG A 131 -19.74 19.10 -1.34
CA ARG A 131 -19.88 18.64 -2.72
C ARG A 131 -20.92 19.50 -3.43
N TYR A 132 -20.60 19.84 -4.67
CA TYR A 132 -21.40 20.64 -5.57
C TYR A 132 -21.65 19.88 -6.87
N ALA A 133 -22.85 19.98 -7.42
CA ALA A 133 -23.21 19.32 -8.67
C ALA A 133 -24.12 20.17 -9.57
N VAL A 134 -23.90 20.04 -10.88
CA VAL A 134 -24.79 20.47 -11.96
C VAL A 134 -24.94 19.30 -12.93
N ASP A 135 -26.11 18.68 -12.94
CA ASP A 135 -26.33 17.41 -13.67
C ASP A 135 -26.39 17.57 -15.20
N THR A 136 -26.71 18.76 -15.70
CA THR A 136 -26.75 19.09 -17.14
C THR A 136 -25.86 20.29 -17.43
N ALA A 137 -24.56 20.12 -17.20
CA ALA A 137 -23.58 21.17 -17.43
C ALA A 137 -23.22 21.25 -18.93
N GLN A 138 -23.15 22.47 -19.45
CA GLN A 138 -22.56 22.70 -20.77
C GLN A 138 -21.06 22.38 -20.72
N ASN A 139 -20.53 21.69 -21.73
CA ASN A 139 -19.09 21.54 -21.89
C ASN A 139 -18.39 22.90 -22.04
N GLY A 140 -17.15 22.96 -21.55
CA GLY A 140 -16.29 24.13 -21.61
C GLY A 140 -15.83 24.61 -20.23
N ASN A 141 -15.25 25.81 -20.22
CA ASN A 141 -14.60 26.38 -19.05
C ASN A 141 -15.58 27.12 -18.15
N TRP A 142 -15.96 26.51 -17.02
CA TRP A 142 -16.79 27.13 -15.99
C TRP A 142 -15.92 27.98 -15.07
N SER A 143 -16.42 29.15 -14.65
CA SER A 143 -15.74 29.93 -13.59
C SER A 143 -16.26 29.49 -12.22
N LEU A 144 -15.34 29.18 -11.31
CA LEU A 144 -15.62 28.99 -9.88
C LEU A 144 -15.05 30.19 -9.11
N THR A 145 -15.86 30.75 -8.22
CA THR A 145 -15.43 31.69 -7.18
C THR A 145 -15.64 31.05 -5.82
N LEU A 146 -14.60 31.05 -4.99
CA LEU A 146 -14.66 30.66 -3.60
C LEU A 146 -14.48 31.90 -2.72
N HIS A 147 -15.27 31.99 -1.66
CA HIS A 147 -15.30 33.13 -0.75
C HIS A 147 -15.26 32.66 0.70
N SER A 148 -14.50 33.36 1.55
CA SER A 148 -14.60 33.28 3.00
C SER A 148 -14.87 34.66 3.58
N ALA A 149 -15.77 34.73 4.57
CA ALA A 149 -16.01 35.96 5.34
C ALA A 149 -14.81 36.35 6.23
N SER A 150 -13.80 35.49 6.36
CA SER A 150 -12.55 35.80 7.04
C SER A 150 -11.59 36.56 6.10
N PRO A 151 -11.00 37.68 6.51
CA PRO A 151 -10.06 38.46 5.69
C PRO A 151 -8.63 37.90 5.71
N VAL A 152 -8.43 36.66 6.14
CA VAL A 152 -7.11 36.03 6.26
C VAL A 152 -6.90 35.08 5.08
N ALA A 153 -5.65 34.95 4.64
CA ALA A 153 -5.29 33.96 3.64
C ALA A 153 -5.63 32.55 4.13
N GLN A 154 -6.29 31.77 3.28
CA GLN A 154 -6.79 30.44 3.61
C GLN A 154 -6.45 29.46 2.49
N ARG A 155 -6.23 28.20 2.84
CA ARG A 155 -5.83 27.15 1.89
C ARG A 155 -6.80 25.99 1.95
N GLY A 156 -7.01 25.37 0.80
CA GLY A 156 -7.89 24.21 0.65
C GLY A 156 -7.90 23.70 -0.76
N TYR A 157 -8.63 22.63 -1.01
CA TYR A 157 -8.62 21.95 -2.30
C TYR A 157 -9.98 22.00 -2.98
N VAL A 158 -9.98 21.98 -4.31
CA VAL A 158 -11.15 21.66 -5.13
C VAL A 158 -10.87 20.32 -5.81
N LEU A 159 -11.56 19.27 -5.38
CA LEU A 159 -11.55 17.97 -6.05
C LEU A 159 -12.65 17.96 -7.11
N MET A 160 -12.33 17.82 -8.38
CA MET A 160 -13.30 17.81 -9.48
C MET A 160 -13.30 16.50 -10.25
N GLU A 161 -14.49 16.07 -10.67
CA GLU A 161 -14.69 14.97 -11.60
C GLU A 161 -14.16 15.35 -12.98
N GLY A 162 -13.67 14.35 -13.72
CA GLY A 162 -13.40 14.43 -15.15
C GLY A 162 -13.94 13.21 -15.88
N ASP A 163 -13.62 13.10 -17.15
CA ASP A 163 -14.02 11.97 -17.98
C ASP A 163 -13.05 10.78 -17.86
N ALA A 164 -13.60 9.59 -17.62
CA ALA A 164 -12.83 8.34 -17.57
C ALA A 164 -12.24 7.93 -18.94
N ARG A 165 -12.69 8.52 -20.05
CA ARG A 165 -12.11 8.33 -21.39
C ARG A 165 -10.77 9.04 -21.56
N THR A 166 -10.47 10.03 -20.72
CA THR A 166 -9.21 10.79 -20.72
C THR A 166 -8.66 10.82 -19.30
N GLN A 167 -7.67 9.99 -19.03
CA GLN A 167 -7.03 9.82 -17.72
C GLN A 167 -5.59 10.32 -17.76
N LEU A 168 -5.10 10.75 -16.60
CA LEU A 168 -3.68 10.95 -16.37
C LEU A 168 -3.09 9.65 -15.83
N ALA A 169 -2.14 9.08 -16.57
CA ALA A 169 -1.26 8.04 -16.07
C ALA A 169 0.01 8.68 -15.48
N SER A 170 0.36 8.34 -14.24
CA SER A 170 1.54 8.92 -13.57
C SER A 170 2.22 7.95 -12.64
N TYR A 171 3.55 7.95 -12.61
CA TYR A 171 4.37 7.02 -11.81
C TYR A 171 5.76 7.60 -11.50
N PRO A 172 6.39 7.23 -10.38
CA PRO A 172 7.81 7.52 -10.15
C PRO A 172 8.68 6.72 -11.14
N ARG A 173 9.74 7.32 -11.67
CA ARG A 173 10.61 6.64 -12.64
C ARG A 173 11.39 5.48 -12.02
N ASP A 174 11.79 5.65 -10.77
CA ASP A 174 12.47 4.66 -9.97
C ASP A 174 12.09 4.83 -8.49
N ARG A 175 12.57 3.92 -7.64
CA ARG A 175 12.25 3.92 -6.21
C ARG A 175 13.41 4.40 -5.33
N GLN A 176 14.35 5.18 -5.84
CA GLN A 176 15.53 5.65 -5.09
C GLN A 176 15.22 6.83 -4.17
N GLN A 177 14.23 6.65 -3.28
CA GLN A 177 13.70 7.68 -2.40
C GLN A 177 14.62 7.90 -1.18
N LEU A 178 15.78 8.49 -1.48
CA LEU A 178 16.85 8.76 -0.53
C LEU A 178 17.17 10.25 -0.51
N VAL A 179 17.57 10.77 0.66
CA VAL A 179 18.00 12.17 0.80
C VAL A 179 19.12 12.48 -0.19
N GLY A 180 18.97 13.59 -0.92
CA GLY A 180 19.94 14.03 -1.91
C GLY A 180 19.94 13.23 -3.21
N LYS A 181 19.10 12.21 -3.40
CA LYS A 181 18.92 11.55 -4.70
C LYS A 181 17.76 12.19 -5.46
N SER A 182 17.97 12.50 -6.74
CA SER A 182 16.91 13.07 -7.53
C SER A 182 15.77 12.08 -7.73
N LEU A 183 14.54 12.55 -7.54
CA LEU A 183 13.32 11.81 -7.82
C LEU A 183 12.66 12.38 -9.07
N THR A 184 12.23 11.49 -9.94
CA THR A 184 11.57 11.83 -11.20
C THR A 184 10.18 11.20 -11.23
N LEU A 185 9.17 11.98 -11.61
CA LEU A 185 7.81 11.52 -11.86
C LEU A 185 7.57 11.65 -13.36
N ASN A 186 7.04 10.60 -13.96
CA ASN A 186 6.62 10.60 -15.36
C ASN A 186 5.09 10.71 -15.42
N ALA A 187 4.60 11.39 -16.44
CA ALA A 187 3.17 11.63 -16.67
C ALA A 187 2.85 11.47 -18.15
N MET A 188 1.71 10.86 -18.47
CA MET A 188 1.19 10.80 -19.83
C MET A 188 -0.34 10.70 -19.80
N LEU A 189 -0.99 11.01 -20.91
CA LEU A 189 -2.41 10.72 -21.06
C LEU A 189 -2.63 9.24 -21.36
N SER A 190 -3.70 8.69 -20.82
CA SER A 190 -4.21 7.35 -21.10
C SER A 190 -5.71 7.43 -21.25
N GLY A 191 -6.32 6.48 -21.95
CA GLY A 191 -7.76 6.48 -22.14
C GLY A 191 -8.25 5.28 -22.90
N ASN A 192 -9.52 5.30 -23.26
CA ASN A 192 -10.12 4.29 -24.13
C ASN A 192 -10.91 4.97 -25.23
N ASP A 193 -10.82 4.43 -26.45
CA ASP A 193 -11.67 4.86 -27.55
C ASP A 193 -13.12 4.37 -27.38
N ALA A 194 -14.00 4.73 -28.32
CA ALA A 194 -15.40 4.31 -28.31
C ALA A 194 -15.62 2.79 -28.41
N HIS A 195 -14.61 2.03 -28.86
CA HIS A 195 -14.64 0.57 -28.96
C HIS A 195 -13.94 -0.11 -27.77
N GLY A 196 -13.45 0.68 -26.80
CA GLY A 196 -12.75 0.19 -25.61
C GLY A 196 -11.26 -0.06 -25.82
N ALA A 197 -10.68 0.28 -26.97
CA ALA A 197 -9.25 0.13 -27.22
C ALA A 197 -8.46 1.16 -26.41
N THR A 198 -7.36 0.75 -25.78
CA THR A 198 -6.51 1.63 -24.98
C THR A 198 -5.81 2.66 -25.86
N LEU A 199 -5.90 3.93 -25.46
CA LEU A 199 -5.22 5.07 -26.05
C LEU A 199 -4.12 5.54 -25.09
N LEU A 200 -2.96 5.88 -25.64
CA LEU A 200 -1.81 6.37 -24.85
C LEU A 200 -1.23 7.65 -25.45
N ALA A 201 -0.68 8.50 -24.59
CA ALA A 201 0.02 9.73 -24.93
C ALA A 201 -0.81 10.59 -25.91
N GLY A 202 -0.21 11.02 -27.03
CA GLY A 202 -0.88 11.84 -28.05
C GLY A 202 -2.15 11.23 -28.65
N GLN A 203 -2.36 9.91 -28.51
CA GLN A 203 -3.61 9.28 -28.94
C GLN A 203 -4.77 9.57 -28.00
N ALA A 204 -4.53 9.78 -26.70
CA ALA A 204 -5.58 10.05 -25.72
C ALA A 204 -5.96 11.55 -25.66
N GLY A 205 -5.11 12.43 -26.19
CA GLY A 205 -5.30 13.88 -26.21
C GLY A 205 -3.96 14.60 -26.28
N GLN A 206 -3.98 15.90 -25.97
CA GLN A 206 -2.79 16.75 -25.90
C GLN A 206 -2.65 17.36 -24.50
N ILE A 207 -1.44 17.34 -23.96
CA ILE A 207 -1.06 18.11 -22.76
C ILE A 207 -0.51 19.46 -23.25
N ASP A 208 -1.06 20.55 -22.73
CA ASP A 208 -0.57 21.91 -23.01
C ASP A 208 0.37 22.40 -21.90
N GLU A 209 0.08 22.02 -20.66
CA GLU A 209 0.87 22.38 -19.49
C GLU A 209 0.95 21.18 -18.54
N ALA A 210 2.17 20.88 -18.08
CA ALA A 210 2.42 19.90 -17.03
C ALA A 210 3.32 20.50 -15.95
N SER A 211 2.95 20.31 -14.69
CA SER A 211 3.72 20.78 -13.55
C SER A 211 3.73 19.75 -12.43
N LEU A 212 4.83 19.77 -11.67
CA LEU A 212 5.05 18.95 -10.50
C LEU A 212 5.02 19.82 -9.26
N ARG A 213 3.94 19.73 -8.49
CA ARG A 213 3.81 20.37 -7.18
C ARG A 213 4.33 19.42 -6.10
N VAL A 214 5.38 19.83 -5.40
CA VAL A 214 6.03 19.06 -4.34
C VAL A 214 5.76 19.71 -2.98
N ILE A 215 5.30 18.92 -2.02
CA ILE A 215 5.14 19.29 -0.61
C ILE A 215 6.19 18.54 0.21
N ASP A 216 7.03 19.27 0.93
CA ASP A 216 8.04 18.69 1.81
C ASP A 216 7.44 18.21 3.15
N PRO A 217 8.19 17.40 3.94
CA PRO A 217 7.71 16.89 5.23
C PRO A 217 7.38 17.97 6.28
N GLN A 218 7.79 19.23 6.05
CA GLN A 218 7.49 20.38 6.90
C GLN A 218 6.35 21.27 6.33
N GLY A 219 5.72 20.87 5.23
CA GLY A 219 4.65 21.59 4.55
C GLY A 219 5.12 22.66 3.57
N GLY A 220 6.42 22.75 3.29
CA GLY A 220 6.98 23.64 2.27
C GLY A 220 6.55 23.21 0.87
N VAL A 221 6.09 24.15 0.04
CA VAL A 221 5.55 23.87 -1.30
C VAL A 221 6.44 24.45 -2.39
N ARG A 222 6.69 23.66 -3.43
CA ARG A 222 7.38 24.08 -4.66
C ARG A 222 6.61 23.59 -5.87
N VAL A 223 6.58 24.38 -6.95
CA VAL A 223 6.04 23.97 -8.24
C VAL A 223 7.20 23.97 -9.25
N LEU A 224 7.35 22.88 -9.97
CA LEU A 224 8.41 22.65 -10.93
C LEU A 224 7.78 22.35 -12.30
N PRO A 225 8.37 22.82 -13.41
CA PRO A 225 7.87 22.45 -14.73
C PRO A 225 8.09 20.96 -14.98
N MET A 226 7.20 20.37 -15.78
CA MET A 226 7.42 19.08 -16.42
C MET A 226 7.49 19.28 -17.93
N ALA A 227 8.34 18.52 -18.61
CA ALA A 227 8.55 18.65 -20.05
C ALA A 227 8.59 17.26 -20.71
N ASP A 228 8.18 17.21 -21.98
CA ASP A 228 8.39 16.10 -22.91
C ASP A 228 9.53 16.53 -23.87
N ASP A 229 10.75 16.52 -23.35
CA ASP A 229 11.93 17.07 -24.00
C ASP A 229 13.02 16.04 -24.29
N GLY A 230 12.78 14.77 -23.96
CA GLY A 230 13.79 13.71 -24.04
C GLY A 230 14.89 13.87 -22.99
N ALA A 231 14.78 14.89 -22.12
CA ALA A 231 15.55 15.04 -20.90
C ALA A 231 14.66 14.61 -19.72
N HIS A 232 15.14 14.71 -18.49
CA HIS A 232 14.31 14.32 -17.32
C HIS A 232 13.84 12.85 -17.26
N ASN A 233 14.42 11.93 -18.05
CA ASN A 233 14.04 10.50 -18.10
C ASN A 233 12.58 10.24 -18.52
N ASP A 234 12.06 11.09 -19.40
CA ASP A 234 10.71 11.02 -19.95
C ASP A 234 10.58 10.09 -21.16
N GLY A 235 11.62 9.95 -21.98
CA GLY A 235 11.56 9.13 -23.19
C GLY A 235 12.27 9.80 -24.35
N ALA A 236 11.63 9.78 -25.53
CA ALA A 236 12.06 10.58 -26.66
C ALA A 236 11.25 11.89 -26.68
N ALA A 237 11.89 13.00 -27.04
CA ALA A 237 11.19 14.29 -27.13
C ALA A 237 9.98 14.22 -28.07
N GLY A 238 8.83 14.68 -27.58
CA GLY A 238 7.56 14.72 -28.31
C GLY A 238 6.82 13.38 -28.37
N ASP A 239 7.16 12.41 -27.51
CA ASP A 239 6.47 11.12 -27.45
C ASP A 239 5.19 11.13 -26.58
N GLY A 240 4.91 12.27 -25.94
CA GLY A 240 3.78 12.53 -25.07
C GLY A 240 3.96 12.04 -23.63
N VAL A 241 5.17 11.69 -23.23
CA VAL A 241 5.56 11.43 -21.85
C VAL A 241 6.30 12.64 -21.28
N TYR A 242 5.82 13.13 -20.14
CA TYR A 242 6.37 14.32 -19.48
C TYR A 242 7.13 13.93 -18.22
N GLY A 243 8.36 14.42 -18.07
CA GLY A 243 9.22 14.20 -16.91
C GLY A 243 9.29 15.42 -16.00
N GLY A 244 9.13 15.20 -14.68
CA GLY A 244 9.30 16.21 -13.64
C GLY A 244 10.27 15.73 -12.57
N LYS A 245 11.27 16.54 -12.22
CA LYS A 245 12.35 16.12 -11.32
C LYS A 245 12.54 17.07 -10.14
N PHE A 246 12.72 16.51 -8.94
CA PHE A 246 13.13 17.24 -7.75
C PHE A 246 14.18 16.46 -6.95
N GLN A 247 14.77 17.09 -5.93
CA GLN A 247 15.74 16.44 -5.05
C GLN A 247 15.30 16.70 -3.60
N PRO A 248 14.90 15.67 -2.84
CA PRO A 248 14.53 15.81 -1.45
C PRO A 248 15.77 16.10 -0.62
N THR A 249 15.65 17.04 0.30
CA THR A 249 16.75 17.53 1.14
C THR A 249 16.70 17.03 2.58
N ARG A 250 15.70 16.22 2.92
CA ARG A 250 15.47 15.66 4.25
C ARG A 250 14.62 14.39 4.17
N GLU A 251 14.77 13.56 5.19
CA GLU A 251 13.90 12.40 5.41
C GLU A 251 12.46 12.79 5.76
N GLY A 252 11.57 11.82 5.61
CA GLY A 252 10.15 11.95 5.88
C GLY A 252 9.31 11.78 4.62
N THR A 253 8.00 11.93 4.76
CA THR A 253 7.06 11.74 3.66
C THR A 253 6.94 13.01 2.83
N TRP A 254 7.32 12.92 1.56
CA TRP A 254 7.09 13.94 0.55
C TRP A 254 5.81 13.63 -0.23
N ILE A 255 5.09 14.65 -0.68
CA ILE A 255 3.94 14.50 -1.57
C ILE A 255 4.26 15.16 -2.88
N ALA A 256 4.20 14.39 -3.97
CA ALA A 256 4.43 14.87 -5.32
C ALA A 256 3.13 14.78 -6.12
N GLN A 257 2.55 15.94 -6.43
CA GLN A 257 1.33 16.06 -7.20
C GLN A 257 1.68 16.48 -8.63
N VAL A 258 1.38 15.61 -9.59
CA VAL A 258 1.40 15.98 -11.02
C VAL A 258 0.09 16.70 -11.33
N ILE A 259 0.18 17.82 -12.04
CA ILE A 259 -0.96 18.61 -12.50
C ILE A 259 -0.79 18.81 -14.00
N VAL A 260 -1.75 18.32 -14.78
CA VAL A 260 -1.78 18.49 -16.24
C VAL A 260 -3.02 19.24 -16.68
N ARG A 261 -2.85 20.13 -17.65
CA ARG A 261 -3.92 20.82 -18.38
C ARG A 261 -3.73 20.56 -19.85
N GLY A 262 -4.82 20.35 -20.57
CA GLY A 262 -4.76 19.93 -21.96
C GLY A 262 -6.11 19.90 -22.64
N HIS A 263 -6.14 19.26 -23.80
CA HIS A 263 -7.35 19.02 -24.59
C HIS A 263 -7.51 17.53 -24.90
N ASP A 264 -8.73 17.01 -24.75
CA ASP A 264 -9.06 15.63 -25.12
C ASP A 264 -9.09 15.43 -26.65
N GLN A 265 -9.39 14.21 -27.10
CA GLN A 265 -9.53 13.91 -28.54
C GLN A 265 -10.62 14.74 -29.25
N ALA A 266 -11.62 15.24 -28.52
CA ALA A 266 -12.68 16.08 -29.04
C ALA A 266 -12.34 17.58 -29.01
N GLY A 267 -11.13 17.95 -28.57
CA GLY A 267 -10.70 19.33 -28.40
C GLY A 267 -11.30 20.03 -27.19
N GLN A 268 -11.88 19.29 -26.25
CA GLN A 268 -12.40 19.85 -25.00
C GLN A 268 -11.27 19.98 -23.97
N ALA A 269 -11.20 21.14 -23.33
CA ALA A 269 -10.23 21.38 -22.28
C ALA A 269 -10.47 20.43 -21.11
N PHE A 270 -9.39 19.99 -20.46
CA PHE A 270 -9.43 19.19 -19.25
C PHE A 270 -8.36 19.62 -18.24
N VAL A 271 -8.51 19.15 -17.01
CA VAL A 271 -7.46 19.15 -15.99
C VAL A 271 -7.47 17.82 -15.26
N ARG A 272 -6.28 17.28 -14.97
CA ARG A 272 -6.10 16.05 -14.18
C ARG A 272 -4.96 16.22 -13.20
N THR A 273 -5.06 15.53 -12.07
CA THR A 273 -3.95 15.43 -11.12
C THR A 273 -3.73 14.00 -10.67
N SER A 274 -2.53 13.71 -10.18
CA SER A 274 -2.21 12.45 -9.52
C SER A 274 -1.31 12.71 -8.33
N GLU A 275 -1.64 12.15 -7.18
CA GLU A 275 -0.97 12.40 -5.91
C GLU A 275 -0.09 11.22 -5.50
N HIS A 276 1.24 11.40 -5.58
CA HIS A 276 2.22 10.41 -5.16
C HIS A 276 2.70 10.67 -3.74
N VAL A 277 2.69 9.62 -2.92
CA VAL A 277 3.30 9.63 -1.58
C VAL A 277 4.68 9.01 -1.67
N LEU A 278 5.71 9.77 -1.35
CA LEU A 278 7.11 9.40 -1.52
C LEU A 278 7.83 9.45 -0.17
N PRO A 279 7.97 8.32 0.55
CA PRO A 279 8.76 8.25 1.76
C PRO A 279 10.23 8.38 1.41
N VAL A 280 10.93 9.36 1.99
CA VAL A 280 12.36 9.58 1.76
C VAL A 280 13.15 9.19 3.00
N LEU A 281 14.16 8.36 2.82
CA LEU A 281 15.01 7.88 3.89
C LEU A 281 16.35 8.63 3.93
N ASP A 282 16.81 9.02 5.13
CA ASP A 282 18.19 9.47 5.35
C ASP A 282 19.06 8.29 5.78
N THR A 283 19.20 7.31 4.90
CA THR A 283 20.02 6.12 5.13
C THR A 283 20.77 5.74 3.87
N SER A 284 21.92 5.11 4.05
CA SER A 284 22.63 4.44 2.97
C SER A 284 23.17 3.11 3.45
N LEU A 285 23.08 2.11 2.57
CA LEU A 285 23.67 0.81 2.78
C LEU A 285 24.56 0.51 1.57
N ARG A 286 25.75 -0.05 1.83
CA ARG A 286 26.65 -0.50 0.76
C ARG A 286 27.10 -1.93 1.01
N LEU A 287 27.19 -2.70 -0.07
CA LEU A 287 27.82 -4.02 -0.04
C LEU A 287 29.34 -3.87 0.00
N LEU A 288 30.00 -4.59 0.90
CA LEU A 288 31.45 -4.57 1.11
C LEU A 288 32.09 -5.80 0.43
N GLY A 289 32.11 -5.81 -0.90
CA GLY A 289 32.70 -6.88 -1.67
C GLY A 289 31.96 -7.15 -2.96
N ASN A 290 32.60 -7.88 -3.86
CA ASN A 290 32.08 -8.26 -5.17
C ASN A 290 31.91 -9.78 -5.32
N ALA A 291 32.10 -10.56 -4.26
CA ALA A 291 31.92 -12.00 -4.23
C ALA A 291 31.39 -12.43 -2.85
N LEU A 292 30.63 -13.51 -2.83
CA LEU A 292 29.96 -14.05 -1.66
C LEU A 292 30.47 -15.45 -1.35
N ASN A 293 30.50 -15.80 -0.06
CA ASN A 293 30.87 -17.13 0.40
C ASN A 293 29.74 -17.72 1.22
N ALA A 294 29.30 -18.92 0.87
CA ALA A 294 28.41 -19.73 1.68
C ALA A 294 29.23 -20.57 2.68
N ARG A 295 28.74 -20.71 3.91
CA ARG A 295 29.34 -21.57 4.94
C ARG A 295 28.30 -22.58 5.41
N ALA A 296 28.75 -23.77 5.77
CA ALA A 296 27.86 -24.79 6.33
C ALA A 296 27.34 -24.33 7.71
N GLY A 297 26.02 -24.31 7.86
CA GLY A 297 25.32 -24.16 9.12
C GLY A 297 24.71 -25.50 9.59
N GLU A 298 23.76 -25.44 10.50
CA GLU A 298 23.10 -26.63 11.04
C GLU A 298 22.30 -27.42 9.98
N GLY A 299 22.22 -28.74 10.13
CA GLY A 299 21.37 -29.60 9.30
C GLY A 299 21.74 -29.61 7.82
N THR A 300 20.89 -29.03 6.97
CA THR A 300 21.06 -28.87 5.52
C THR A 300 21.29 -27.40 5.12
N ARG A 301 21.47 -26.49 6.08
CA ARG A 301 21.52 -25.05 5.83
C ARG A 301 22.92 -24.56 5.50
N LEU A 302 22.99 -23.62 4.58
CA LEU A 302 24.14 -22.79 4.27
C LEU A 302 23.83 -21.35 4.68
N THR A 303 24.79 -20.67 5.29
CA THR A 303 24.73 -19.23 5.54
C THR A 303 25.54 -18.50 4.48
N VAL A 304 24.89 -17.61 3.73
CA VAL A 304 25.50 -16.70 2.75
C VAL A 304 25.65 -15.34 3.42
N ALA A 305 26.87 -14.95 3.72
CA ALA A 305 27.15 -13.67 4.35
C ALA A 305 27.12 -12.54 3.32
N LEU A 306 26.25 -11.54 3.52
CA LEU A 306 26.28 -10.28 2.79
C LEU A 306 26.99 -9.21 3.65
N PRO A 307 28.28 -8.94 3.42
CA PRO A 307 29.00 -7.94 4.20
C PRO A 307 28.49 -6.53 3.82
N VAL A 308 28.03 -5.76 4.79
CA VAL A 308 27.41 -4.46 4.56
C VAL A 308 27.96 -3.39 5.50
N ALA A 309 27.93 -2.14 5.04
CA ALA A 309 28.12 -0.97 5.90
C ALA A 309 26.94 -0.03 5.74
N ALA A 310 26.31 0.32 6.85
CA ALA A 310 25.23 1.30 6.90
C ALA A 310 25.76 2.66 7.38
N ARG A 311 25.09 3.75 6.97
CA ARG A 311 25.28 5.11 7.48
C ARG A 311 23.93 5.82 7.56
N GLY A 312 23.85 6.89 8.34
CA GLY A 312 22.61 7.62 8.57
C GLY A 312 21.66 6.86 9.50
N ASN A 313 20.36 7.07 9.31
CA ASN A 313 19.27 6.46 10.08
C ASN A 313 18.95 5.06 9.56
N ALA A 314 19.93 4.16 9.69
CA ALA A 314 19.82 2.79 9.25
C ALA A 314 18.76 2.00 10.03
N PRO A 315 17.86 1.26 9.36
CA PRO A 315 16.87 0.45 10.06
C PRO A 315 17.54 -0.71 10.81
N SER A 316 16.84 -1.23 11.82
CA SER A 316 17.32 -2.34 12.66
C SER A 316 17.41 -3.66 11.89
N HIS A 317 16.59 -3.82 10.86
CA HIS A 317 16.54 -4.99 9.99
C HIS A 317 16.19 -4.56 8.56
N TYR A 318 16.36 -5.49 7.62
CA TYR A 318 16.21 -5.24 6.18
C TYR A 318 15.45 -6.37 5.52
N ARG A 319 14.70 -6.07 4.48
CA ARG A 319 14.18 -7.10 3.58
C ARG A 319 15.24 -7.44 2.54
N VAL A 320 15.56 -8.73 2.39
CA VAL A 320 16.57 -9.19 1.43
C VAL A 320 15.96 -10.20 0.48
N PHE A 321 16.36 -10.11 -0.79
CA PHE A 321 16.01 -11.07 -1.84
C PHE A 321 17.19 -11.30 -2.79
N GLY A 322 17.39 -12.54 -3.24
CA GLY A 322 18.30 -12.85 -4.33
C GLY A 322 18.04 -14.22 -4.94
N GLN A 323 18.44 -14.42 -6.19
CA GLN A 323 18.25 -15.67 -6.93
C GLN A 323 19.57 -16.45 -6.99
N VAL A 324 19.54 -17.71 -6.58
CA VAL A 324 20.69 -18.61 -6.69
C VAL A 324 20.65 -19.31 -8.05
N TRP A 325 21.77 -19.26 -8.75
CA TRP A 325 21.98 -19.90 -10.04
C TRP A 325 23.27 -20.72 -10.02
N GLY A 326 23.29 -21.84 -10.73
CA GLY A 326 24.51 -22.60 -11.03
C GLY A 326 24.56 -22.97 -12.50
N THR A 327 25.31 -24.01 -12.84
CA THR A 327 25.42 -24.52 -14.21
C THR A 327 25.11 -26.02 -14.30
N ASP A 328 24.68 -26.49 -15.46
CA ASP A 328 24.60 -27.92 -15.75
C ASP A 328 25.98 -28.50 -16.15
N ALA A 329 26.04 -29.79 -16.48
CA ALA A 329 27.28 -30.44 -16.90
C ALA A 329 27.87 -29.89 -18.21
N LYS A 330 27.09 -29.14 -19.00
CA LYS A 330 27.51 -28.49 -20.25
C LYS A 330 27.85 -27.01 -20.05
N GLY A 331 27.76 -26.50 -18.82
CA GLY A 331 28.02 -25.10 -18.49
C GLY A 331 26.84 -24.16 -18.75
N LYS A 332 25.64 -24.67 -19.03
CA LYS A 332 24.44 -23.85 -19.20
C LYS A 332 23.88 -23.41 -17.84
N ASP A 333 23.41 -22.18 -17.74
CA ASP A 333 22.74 -21.66 -16.56
C ASP A 333 21.55 -22.53 -16.11
N VAL A 334 21.52 -22.84 -14.80
CA VAL A 334 20.45 -23.57 -14.13
C VAL A 334 19.96 -22.73 -12.94
N PRO A 335 18.68 -22.31 -12.91
CA PRO A 335 18.12 -21.64 -11.76
C PRO A 335 17.93 -22.65 -10.62
N VAL A 336 18.29 -22.26 -9.41
CA VAL A 336 18.23 -23.14 -8.23
C VAL A 336 17.02 -22.82 -7.35
N ALA A 337 16.99 -21.61 -6.81
CA ALA A 337 15.95 -21.11 -5.92
C ALA A 337 16.14 -19.61 -5.72
N TRP A 338 15.11 -18.92 -5.25
CA TRP A 338 15.27 -17.60 -4.65
C TRP A 338 15.48 -17.79 -3.14
N ILE A 339 16.20 -16.87 -2.51
CA ILE A 339 16.44 -16.83 -1.06
C ILE A 339 16.21 -15.42 -0.54
N GLY A 340 15.72 -15.30 0.70
CA GLY A 340 15.40 -13.99 1.27
C GLY A 340 14.85 -14.03 2.70
N GLY A 341 14.23 -12.93 3.11
CA GLY A 341 13.60 -12.77 4.41
C GLY A 341 13.86 -11.40 5.03
N MET A 342 13.37 -11.21 6.26
CA MET A 342 13.73 -10.07 7.11
C MET A 342 15.01 -10.43 7.89
N LEU A 343 16.07 -9.63 7.72
CA LEU A 343 17.39 -9.90 8.27
C LEU A 343 17.90 -8.73 9.12
N THR A 344 18.32 -9.04 10.34
CA THR A 344 19.05 -8.13 11.23
C THR A 344 20.55 -8.24 10.95
N PRO A 345 21.30 -7.13 10.82
CA PRO A 345 22.76 -7.17 10.71
C PRO A 345 23.41 -7.85 11.93
N GLN A 346 24.34 -8.77 11.66
CA GLN A 346 25.16 -9.46 12.67
C GLN A 346 26.63 -9.24 12.31
N GLN A 347 27.39 -8.58 13.18
CA GLN A 347 28.82 -8.31 12.97
C GLN A 347 29.13 -7.68 11.59
N GLY A 348 28.27 -6.75 11.14
CA GLY A 348 28.42 -6.09 9.83
C GLY A 348 28.02 -6.94 8.63
N GLN A 349 27.26 -8.02 8.83
CA GLN A 349 26.79 -8.91 7.76
C GLN A 349 25.29 -9.17 7.88
N LEU A 350 24.60 -9.29 6.74
CA LEU A 350 23.25 -9.84 6.69
C LEU A 350 23.34 -11.35 6.36
N PRO A 351 22.95 -12.25 7.27
CA PRO A 351 23.09 -13.68 7.08
C PRO A 351 21.91 -14.25 6.28
N LEU A 352 22.04 -14.33 4.96
CA LEU A 352 21.09 -15.07 4.12
C LEU A 352 21.25 -16.57 4.35
N SER A 353 20.18 -17.32 4.17
CA SER A 353 20.20 -18.77 4.39
C SER A 353 19.64 -19.53 3.18
N LEU A 354 20.33 -20.59 2.79
CA LEU A 354 20.00 -21.46 1.67
C LEU A 354 19.99 -22.92 2.12
N ASP A 355 18.96 -23.68 1.76
CA ASP A 355 18.95 -25.14 1.97
C ASP A 355 19.66 -25.85 0.81
N GLU A 356 20.66 -26.68 1.10
CA GLU A 356 21.42 -27.44 0.09
C GLU A 356 20.56 -28.32 -0.81
N ARG A 357 19.38 -28.74 -0.33
CA ARG A 357 18.45 -29.55 -1.12
C ARG A 357 17.94 -28.81 -2.35
N TRP A 358 17.90 -27.47 -2.34
CA TRP A 358 17.56 -26.69 -3.53
C TRP A 358 18.60 -26.89 -4.64
N ILE A 359 19.89 -26.79 -4.30
CA ILE A 359 21.00 -27.00 -5.24
C ILE A 359 20.97 -28.44 -5.77
N ALA A 360 20.85 -29.41 -4.87
CA ALA A 360 20.83 -30.82 -5.23
C ALA A 360 19.63 -31.17 -6.13
N ARG A 361 18.43 -30.64 -5.81
CA ARG A 361 17.21 -30.85 -6.62
C ARG A 361 17.36 -30.28 -8.03
N ALA A 362 17.96 -29.11 -8.17
CA ALA A 362 18.18 -28.47 -9.47
C ALA A 362 19.24 -29.19 -10.32
N GLY A 363 20.05 -30.07 -9.72
CA GLY A 363 21.20 -30.69 -10.40
C GLY A 363 22.30 -29.70 -10.78
N ALA A 364 22.28 -28.51 -10.18
CA ALA A 364 23.19 -27.41 -10.48
C ALA A 364 24.60 -27.65 -9.92
N ARG A 365 25.60 -27.19 -10.66
CA ARG A 365 27.03 -27.31 -10.36
C ARG A 365 27.69 -25.94 -10.36
N ALA A 366 28.86 -25.86 -9.72
CA ALA A 366 29.68 -24.66 -9.78
C ALA A 366 30.08 -24.33 -11.24
N PRO A 367 30.28 -23.06 -11.60
CA PRO A 367 30.23 -21.89 -10.72
C PRO A 367 28.79 -21.50 -10.32
N PHE A 368 28.63 -21.04 -9.08
CA PHE A 368 27.36 -20.49 -8.60
C PHE A 368 27.38 -18.96 -8.57
N THR A 369 26.20 -18.36 -8.72
CA THR A 369 26.01 -16.91 -8.64
C THR A 369 24.74 -16.57 -7.85
N LEU A 370 24.77 -15.43 -7.16
CA LEU A 370 23.58 -14.76 -6.64
C LEU A 370 23.20 -13.62 -7.59
N ARG A 371 22.01 -13.67 -8.18
CA ARG A 371 21.52 -12.71 -9.17
C ARG A 371 20.36 -11.89 -8.63
N GLY A 372 20.22 -10.67 -9.13
CA GLY A 372 19.12 -9.77 -8.76
C GLY A 372 19.03 -9.51 -7.25
N LEU A 373 20.17 -9.36 -6.58
CA LEU A 373 20.20 -9.08 -5.14
C LEU A 373 19.54 -7.72 -4.89
N ARG A 374 18.63 -7.69 -3.90
CA ARG A 374 17.92 -6.50 -3.43
C ARG A 374 18.01 -6.49 -1.90
N ILE A 375 18.47 -5.39 -1.33
CA ILE A 375 18.37 -5.12 0.11
C ILE A 375 17.55 -3.85 0.25
N GLU A 376 16.43 -3.95 0.92
CA GLU A 376 15.40 -2.92 1.02
C GLU A 376 15.15 -2.57 2.50
N ASP A 377 14.67 -1.36 2.76
CA ASP A 377 14.14 -1.04 4.08
C ASP A 377 12.86 -1.86 4.36
N PRO A 378 12.55 -2.17 5.62
CA PRO A 378 11.47 -3.08 5.96
C PRO A 378 10.07 -2.44 5.85
N ASP A 379 9.99 -1.12 5.93
CA ASP A 379 8.75 -0.37 6.10
C ASP A 379 8.18 0.17 4.78
N HIS A 380 9.04 0.54 3.82
CA HIS A 380 8.64 1.16 2.56
C HIS A 380 9.16 0.38 1.34
N TYR A 381 10.02 -0.62 1.56
CA TYR A 381 10.59 -1.48 0.53
C TYR A 381 11.41 -0.72 -0.54
N ILE A 382 12.01 0.40 -0.14
CA ILE A 382 12.94 1.20 -0.93
C ILE A 382 14.26 0.43 -1.07
N PRO A 383 14.73 0.16 -2.31
CA PRO A 383 16.02 -0.49 -2.52
C PRO A 383 17.18 0.38 -2.03
N LEU A 384 17.92 -0.12 -1.05
CA LEU A 384 19.15 0.48 -0.52
C LEU A 384 20.40 -0.09 -1.21
N VAL A 385 20.35 -1.36 -1.60
CA VAL A 385 21.39 -2.03 -2.40
C VAL A 385 20.73 -2.85 -3.50
N GLN A 386 21.29 -2.75 -4.71
CA GLN A 386 20.95 -3.63 -5.84
C GLN A 386 22.24 -4.16 -6.48
N ALA A 387 22.30 -5.45 -6.77
CA ALA A 387 23.40 -6.04 -7.52
C ALA A 387 22.88 -7.06 -8.55
N GLY A 388 23.31 -6.90 -9.81
CA GLY A 388 22.85 -7.73 -10.92
C GLY A 388 23.31 -9.18 -10.80
N THR A 389 24.60 -9.42 -10.58
CA THR A 389 25.18 -10.76 -10.42
C THR A 389 26.41 -10.68 -9.52
N LEU A 390 26.48 -11.58 -8.54
CA LEU A 390 27.61 -11.75 -7.62
C LEU A 390 28.07 -13.22 -7.68
N PRO A 391 29.36 -13.51 -7.89
CA PRO A 391 29.92 -14.84 -7.68
C PRO A 391 29.60 -15.36 -6.27
N LEU A 392 29.16 -16.60 -6.19
CA LEU A 392 28.83 -17.27 -4.94
C LEU A 392 29.67 -18.55 -4.83
N GLN A 393 30.58 -18.59 -3.86
CA GLN A 393 31.29 -19.82 -3.54
C GLN A 393 30.43 -20.68 -2.62
N VAL A 394 30.15 -21.91 -3.05
CA VAL A 394 29.35 -22.88 -2.29
C VAL A 394 30.24 -24.06 -1.91
N PRO A 395 30.27 -24.48 -0.63
CA PRO A 395 31.02 -25.66 -0.23
C PRO A 395 30.44 -26.93 -0.85
N THR A 396 31.20 -28.02 -0.83
CA THR A 396 30.69 -29.32 -1.27
C THR A 396 29.41 -29.70 -0.51
N LEU A 397 28.35 -30.05 -1.24
CA LEU A 397 27.06 -30.41 -0.64
C LEU A 397 27.17 -31.64 0.26
N ARG A 398 26.46 -31.65 1.38
CA ARG A 398 26.44 -32.80 2.29
C ARG A 398 25.66 -33.96 1.68
N ARG A 399 26.15 -35.19 1.87
CA ARG A 399 25.51 -36.42 1.38
C ARG A 399 24.05 -36.55 1.85
N ALA A 400 23.76 -36.15 3.08
CA ALA A 400 22.40 -36.16 3.64
C ALA A 400 21.45 -35.21 2.89
N SER A 401 21.92 -34.05 2.44
CA SER A 401 21.15 -33.11 1.64
C SER A 401 20.84 -33.69 0.26
N ILE A 402 21.83 -34.32 -0.39
CA ILE A 402 21.67 -34.98 -1.69
C ILE A 402 20.65 -36.13 -1.58
N ALA A 403 20.78 -36.98 -0.57
CA ALA A 403 19.87 -38.11 -0.35
C ALA A 403 18.40 -37.69 -0.14
N ARG A 404 18.16 -36.47 0.39
CA ARG A 404 16.82 -35.92 0.62
C ARG A 404 16.30 -35.03 -0.51
N SER A 405 17.09 -34.81 -1.57
CA SER A 405 16.74 -33.86 -2.64
C SER A 405 15.56 -34.31 -3.52
N SER A 406 15.28 -35.61 -3.57
CA SER A 406 14.15 -36.20 -4.30
C SER A 406 12.81 -36.13 -3.55
N ALA A 407 12.80 -35.78 -2.27
CA ALA A 407 11.57 -35.60 -1.49
C ALA A 407 10.74 -34.42 -2.03
N ALA A 408 9.49 -34.26 -1.58
CA ALA A 408 8.72 -33.05 -1.87
C ALA A 408 9.37 -31.81 -1.22
N ILE A 409 9.11 -30.62 -1.78
CA ILE A 409 9.52 -29.36 -1.13
C ILE A 409 8.71 -29.22 0.17
N ASP A 410 9.40 -29.18 1.30
CA ASP A 410 8.78 -29.09 2.62
C ASP A 410 8.89 -27.67 3.22
N GLU A 411 8.22 -27.47 4.36
CA GLU A 411 8.23 -26.22 5.13
C GLU A 411 9.66 -25.76 5.48
N SER A 412 10.55 -26.68 5.86
CA SER A 412 11.91 -26.33 6.24
C SER A 412 12.77 -25.85 5.06
N MET A 413 12.49 -26.34 3.85
CA MET A 413 13.10 -25.83 2.62
C MET A 413 12.63 -24.41 2.31
N ARG A 414 11.36 -24.10 2.58
CA ARG A 414 10.74 -22.80 2.24
C ARG A 414 10.94 -21.70 3.29
N MET A 415 10.86 -22.04 4.57
CA MET A 415 10.81 -21.07 5.67
C MET A 415 11.97 -21.22 6.67
N GLY A 416 12.80 -22.25 6.51
CA GLY A 416 13.82 -22.61 7.49
C GLY A 416 13.29 -23.50 8.61
N PRO A 417 14.18 -23.93 9.53
CA PRO A 417 13.75 -24.71 10.67
C PRO A 417 12.80 -23.90 11.55
N ARG A 418 11.66 -24.48 11.91
CA ARG A 418 10.74 -23.89 12.90
C ARG A 418 11.48 -23.76 14.24
N PRO A 419 11.36 -22.61 14.95
CA PRO A 419 11.94 -22.44 16.28
C PRO A 419 11.50 -23.52 17.26
N SER A 420 12.41 -23.97 18.13
CA SER A 420 12.13 -25.06 19.10
C SER A 420 10.97 -24.72 20.04
N THR A 421 10.83 -23.46 20.43
CA THR A 421 9.71 -22.97 21.25
C THR A 421 8.37 -23.17 20.55
N LEU A 422 8.28 -22.81 19.27
CA LEU A 422 7.06 -23.00 18.47
C LEU A 422 6.82 -24.47 18.13
N ALA A 423 7.87 -25.24 17.81
CA ALA A 423 7.76 -26.68 17.57
C ALA A 423 7.23 -27.43 18.81
N THR A 424 7.71 -27.04 20.00
CA THR A 424 7.21 -27.58 21.27
C THR A 424 5.76 -27.17 21.51
N ALA A 425 5.41 -25.91 21.24
CA ALA A 425 4.05 -25.41 21.38
C ALA A 425 3.05 -26.13 20.46
N MET A 426 3.46 -26.53 19.25
CA MET A 426 2.66 -27.41 18.39
C MET A 426 2.50 -28.82 18.95
N ALA A 427 3.57 -29.39 19.50
CA ALA A 427 3.56 -30.75 20.04
C ALA A 427 2.76 -30.85 21.35
N GLN A 428 2.61 -29.74 22.08
CA GLN A 428 1.81 -29.63 23.31
C GLN A 428 0.79 -28.49 23.23
N PRO A 429 -0.30 -28.63 22.44
CA PRO A 429 -1.30 -27.56 22.25
C PRO A 429 -2.01 -27.15 23.55
N GLN A 430 -2.05 -28.05 24.54
CA GLN A 430 -2.82 -27.92 25.77
C GLN A 430 -2.30 -26.84 26.75
N ALA A 431 -1.10 -26.29 26.56
CA ALA A 431 -0.49 -25.35 27.52
C ALA A 431 -0.97 -23.90 27.38
N THR A 432 -1.41 -23.47 26.20
CA THR A 432 -1.84 -22.07 25.92
C THR A 432 -3.09 -21.93 25.03
N GLY A 433 -3.55 -23.03 24.40
CA GLY A 433 -4.76 -23.05 23.56
C GLY A 433 -4.61 -22.34 22.21
N SER A 434 -5.70 -22.29 21.45
CA SER A 434 -5.76 -21.62 20.14
C SER A 434 -6.84 -20.55 20.06
N GLN A 435 -6.68 -19.58 19.15
CA GLN A 435 -7.58 -18.44 19.05
C GLN A 435 -7.81 -17.95 17.61
N LEU A 436 -9.02 -17.45 17.33
CA LEU A 436 -9.28 -16.63 16.15
C LEU A 436 -9.01 -15.15 16.47
N VAL A 437 -8.02 -14.54 15.84
CA VAL A 437 -7.69 -13.13 16.03
C VAL A 437 -8.43 -12.26 15.01
N LEU A 438 -9.24 -11.33 15.49
CA LEU A 438 -9.98 -10.37 14.68
C LEU A 438 -9.14 -9.10 14.53
N VAL A 439 -8.72 -8.78 13.30
CA VAL A 439 -7.73 -7.74 12.99
C VAL A 439 -8.40 -6.58 12.24
N HIS A 440 -8.19 -5.35 12.71
CA HIS A 440 -8.71 -4.13 12.09
C HIS A 440 -7.82 -3.60 10.95
N GLY A 441 -8.30 -2.57 10.26
CA GLY A 441 -7.58 -1.86 9.20
C GLY A 441 -6.89 -0.57 9.64
N TYR A 442 -6.33 0.13 8.66
CA TYR A 442 -5.69 1.44 8.82
C TYR A 442 -6.58 2.43 9.58
N CYS A 443 -6.01 3.11 10.58
CA CYS A 443 -6.66 4.20 11.34
C CYS A 443 -8.02 3.83 11.97
N SER A 444 -8.30 2.54 12.17
CA SER A 444 -9.58 2.05 12.68
C SER A 444 -9.70 2.19 14.21
N ASN A 445 -10.95 2.24 14.70
CA ASN A 445 -11.31 2.12 16.12
C ASN A 445 -11.81 0.70 16.49
N GLY A 446 -11.67 -0.27 15.57
CA GLY A 446 -12.26 -1.60 15.67
C GLY A 446 -13.47 -1.75 14.73
N VAL A 447 -13.61 -2.94 14.14
CA VAL A 447 -14.63 -3.20 13.10
C VAL A 447 -15.42 -4.48 13.33
N TRP A 448 -14.84 -5.51 13.94
CA TRP A 448 -15.50 -6.80 14.01
C TRP A 448 -16.51 -6.91 15.16
N PRO A 449 -17.76 -7.32 14.89
CA PRO A 449 -18.70 -7.68 15.94
C PRO A 449 -18.29 -9.02 16.56
N GLN A 450 -17.42 -8.99 17.59
CA GLN A 450 -16.82 -10.20 18.18
C GLN A 450 -17.83 -11.27 18.58
N ALA A 451 -19.06 -10.89 18.97
CA ALA A 451 -20.12 -11.83 19.32
C ALA A 451 -20.56 -12.77 18.17
N GLN A 452 -20.23 -12.45 16.92
CA GLN A 452 -20.48 -13.32 15.75
C GLN A 452 -19.38 -14.38 15.55
N PHE A 453 -18.33 -14.35 16.36
CA PHE A 453 -17.20 -15.25 16.30
C PHE A 453 -17.09 -16.03 17.62
N THR A 454 -16.74 -17.32 17.52
CA THR A 454 -16.53 -18.18 18.70
C THR A 454 -15.04 -18.36 18.93
N ASN A 455 -14.61 -18.46 20.19
CA ASN A 455 -13.19 -18.57 20.58
C ASN A 455 -12.32 -17.63 19.73
N ALA A 456 -12.62 -16.34 19.90
CA ALA A 456 -12.05 -15.25 19.16
C ALA A 456 -11.64 -14.10 20.09
N SER A 457 -10.63 -13.34 19.69
CA SER A 457 -10.20 -12.13 20.39
C SER A 457 -9.93 -11.00 19.41
N THR A 458 -10.41 -9.81 19.75
CA THR A 458 -10.19 -8.62 18.95
C THR A 458 -8.82 -8.01 19.28
N PHE A 459 -7.96 -7.93 18.27
CA PHE A 459 -6.75 -7.12 18.34
C PHE A 459 -7.11 -5.68 17.97
N LEU A 460 -6.64 -4.70 18.75
CA LEU A 460 -6.93 -3.28 18.56
C LEU A 460 -5.67 -2.42 18.78
N ASP A 461 -5.19 -1.81 17.70
CA ASP A 461 -4.17 -0.75 17.63
C ASP A 461 -4.85 0.54 17.15
N ALA A 462 -5.71 1.09 18.01
CA ALA A 462 -6.65 2.13 17.62
C ALA A 462 -5.96 3.41 17.12
N LYS A 463 -6.46 3.93 15.99
CA LYS A 463 -6.01 5.20 15.39
C LYS A 463 -4.49 5.28 15.15
N GLN A 464 -3.85 4.16 14.82
CA GLN A 464 -2.44 4.16 14.47
C GLN A 464 -2.24 4.08 12.95
N ASN A 465 -1.12 4.65 12.51
CA ASN A 465 -0.57 4.47 11.17
C ASN A 465 0.70 3.62 11.29
N ARG A 466 0.67 2.45 10.68
CA ARG A 466 1.74 1.43 10.75
C ARG A 466 2.09 0.95 9.34
N SER A 467 3.36 0.70 9.07
CA SER A 467 3.73 -0.16 7.93
C SER A 467 3.17 -1.57 8.14
N ASN A 468 3.12 -2.38 7.08
CA ASN A 468 2.72 -3.78 7.17
C ASN A 468 3.65 -4.57 8.11
N ASP A 469 4.95 -4.26 8.14
CA ASP A 469 5.90 -4.89 9.05
C ASP A 469 5.59 -4.53 10.51
N GLN A 470 5.51 -3.24 10.83
CA GLN A 470 5.20 -2.79 12.19
C GLN A 470 3.86 -3.34 12.67
N PHE A 471 2.84 -3.36 11.80
CA PHE A 471 1.52 -3.87 12.16
C PHE A 471 1.52 -5.39 12.37
N ALA A 472 2.24 -6.14 11.54
CA ALA A 472 2.47 -7.57 11.70
C ALA A 472 3.13 -7.89 13.05
N GLN A 473 4.15 -7.13 13.44
CA GLN A 473 4.81 -7.31 14.74
C GLN A 473 3.86 -7.05 15.92
N ARG A 474 2.95 -6.07 15.81
CA ARG A 474 1.92 -5.82 16.84
C ARG A 474 0.89 -6.93 16.93
N ILE A 475 0.43 -7.46 15.79
CA ILE A 475 -0.47 -8.63 15.77
C ILE A 475 0.21 -9.81 16.46
N ALA A 476 1.47 -10.08 16.13
CA ALA A 476 2.21 -11.19 16.73
C ALA A 476 2.45 -11.00 18.23
N GLN A 477 2.75 -9.78 18.66
CA GLN A 477 2.88 -9.45 20.09
C GLN A 477 1.58 -9.74 20.83
N PHE A 478 0.44 -9.28 20.30
CA PHE A 478 -0.88 -9.53 20.90
C PHE A 478 -1.19 -11.02 20.95
N ALA A 479 -0.93 -11.73 19.84
CA ALA A 479 -1.26 -13.13 19.67
C ALA A 479 -0.26 -14.11 20.32
N SER A 480 0.85 -13.62 20.88
CA SER A 480 1.87 -14.42 21.57
C SER A 480 1.36 -15.19 22.80
N GLN A 481 0.14 -14.88 23.24
CA GLN A 481 -0.55 -15.54 24.34
C GLN A 481 -1.04 -16.95 23.96
N TRP A 482 -1.18 -17.24 22.66
CA TRP A 482 -1.68 -18.51 22.14
C TRP A 482 -0.59 -19.24 21.36
N SER A 483 -0.56 -20.57 21.50
CA SER A 483 0.40 -21.42 20.76
C SER A 483 0.03 -21.53 19.29
N SER A 484 -1.24 -21.32 18.95
CA SER A 484 -1.78 -21.36 17.61
C SER A 484 -2.85 -20.28 17.45
N PHE A 485 -2.88 -19.57 16.33
CA PHE A 485 -3.98 -18.67 16.04
C PHE A 485 -4.23 -18.52 14.54
N SER A 486 -5.45 -18.21 14.15
CA SER A 486 -5.80 -17.80 12.79
C SER A 486 -6.30 -16.37 12.78
N THR A 487 -6.47 -15.76 11.60
CA THR A 487 -6.90 -14.37 11.47
C THR A 487 -8.14 -14.19 10.61
N VAL A 488 -9.00 -13.26 11.01
CA VAL A 488 -10.01 -12.61 10.17
C VAL A 488 -9.70 -11.12 10.19
N ALA A 489 -9.36 -10.57 9.03
CA ALA A 489 -8.80 -9.24 8.93
C ALA A 489 -9.59 -8.32 7.98
N HIS A 490 -9.65 -7.03 8.29
CA HIS A 490 -10.32 -6.02 7.48
C HIS A 490 -9.30 -5.04 6.92
N SER A 491 -9.48 -4.62 5.66
CA SER A 491 -8.65 -3.58 5.03
C SER A 491 -7.14 -3.92 5.16
N GLN A 492 -6.29 -2.98 5.60
CA GLN A 492 -4.84 -3.18 5.81
C GLN A 492 -4.51 -4.40 6.69
N GLY A 493 -5.37 -4.78 7.62
CA GLY A 493 -5.13 -5.92 8.51
C GLY A 493 -4.84 -7.22 7.76
N GLY A 494 -5.43 -7.39 6.56
CA GLY A 494 -5.16 -8.57 5.71
C GLY A 494 -3.73 -8.58 5.15
N MET A 495 -3.19 -7.41 4.82
CA MET A 495 -1.80 -7.26 4.38
C MET A 495 -0.84 -7.53 5.55
N ALA A 496 -1.14 -7.00 6.73
CA ALA A 496 -0.33 -7.22 7.94
C ALA A 496 -0.33 -8.69 8.39
N ALA A 497 -1.48 -9.38 8.36
CA ALA A 497 -1.55 -10.81 8.67
C ALA A 497 -0.74 -11.66 7.68
N LEU A 498 -0.82 -11.34 6.38
CA LEU A 498 -0.01 -11.99 5.35
C LEU A 498 1.48 -11.68 5.51
N HIS A 499 1.84 -10.45 5.87
CA HIS A 499 3.22 -10.06 6.16
C HIS A 499 3.76 -10.85 7.36
N LEU A 500 2.99 -10.95 8.45
CA LEU A 500 3.33 -11.76 9.62
C LEU A 500 3.62 -13.21 9.22
N TYR A 501 2.69 -13.85 8.51
CA TYR A 501 2.88 -15.22 8.04
C TYR A 501 4.07 -15.35 7.08
N ALA A 502 4.34 -14.36 6.22
CA ALA A 502 5.43 -14.47 5.26
C ALA A 502 6.80 -14.40 5.94
N TYR A 503 7.01 -13.48 6.88
CA TYR A 503 8.36 -13.15 7.33
C TYR A 503 8.72 -13.60 8.74
N TYR A 504 7.76 -13.87 9.61
CA TYR A 504 8.05 -14.16 11.02
C TYR A 504 7.40 -15.46 11.46
N TRP A 505 8.15 -16.22 12.25
CA TRP A 505 7.60 -17.37 12.94
C TRP A 505 6.66 -16.93 14.07
N SER A 506 5.43 -17.44 14.06
CA SER A 506 4.43 -17.14 15.10
C SER A 506 3.44 -18.29 15.29
N GLY A 507 2.50 -18.14 16.22
CA GLY A 507 1.37 -19.09 16.36
C GLY A 507 0.52 -19.23 15.09
N LEU A 508 0.59 -18.29 14.14
CA LEU A 508 -0.07 -18.40 12.84
C LEU A 508 0.45 -19.59 12.01
N ASP A 509 1.70 -19.99 12.24
CA ASP A 509 2.34 -21.15 11.61
C ASP A 509 1.89 -22.49 12.18
N ASN A 510 1.25 -22.47 13.34
CA ASN A 510 0.78 -23.66 14.04
C ASN A 510 -0.70 -23.91 13.78
N ALA A 511 -1.41 -22.95 13.17
CA ALA A 511 -2.82 -23.06 12.85
C ALA A 511 -3.07 -24.11 11.76
N SER A 512 -3.99 -25.03 12.04
CA SER A 512 -4.35 -26.13 11.15
C SER A 512 -5.85 -26.40 11.16
N GLY A 513 -6.32 -27.37 10.37
CA GLY A 513 -7.74 -27.78 10.36
C GLY A 513 -8.71 -26.80 9.68
N GLY A 514 -8.24 -25.68 9.15
CA GLY A 514 -9.09 -24.69 8.49
C GLY A 514 -8.30 -23.61 7.74
N ARG A 515 -8.93 -22.44 7.54
CA ARG A 515 -8.37 -21.26 6.89
C ARG A 515 -7.52 -20.48 7.89
N VAL A 516 -6.22 -20.37 7.61
CA VAL A 516 -5.24 -19.70 8.48
C VAL A 516 -5.40 -18.19 8.44
N MET A 517 -5.60 -17.62 7.25
CA MET A 517 -5.80 -16.18 7.06
C MET A 517 -7.04 -15.95 6.21
N GLN A 518 -7.91 -15.06 6.70
CA GLN A 518 -9.10 -14.61 6.01
C GLN A 518 -9.17 -13.09 6.00
N SER A 519 -9.65 -12.48 4.91
CA SER A 519 -9.84 -11.03 4.89
C SER A 519 -11.02 -10.54 4.07
N VAL A 520 -11.44 -9.31 4.34
CA VAL A 520 -12.52 -8.64 3.62
C VAL A 520 -12.10 -7.20 3.30
N GLY A 521 -12.22 -6.80 2.03
CA GLY A 521 -11.93 -5.44 1.57
C GLY A 521 -10.47 -5.01 1.70
N THR A 522 -9.53 -5.95 1.66
CA THR A 522 -8.10 -5.64 1.77
C THR A 522 -7.55 -5.07 0.46
N PRO A 523 -6.89 -3.89 0.45
CA PRO A 523 -6.28 -3.32 -0.74
C PRO A 523 -4.94 -3.98 -1.07
N TYR A 524 -4.94 -5.27 -1.43
CA TYR A 524 -3.70 -6.02 -1.69
C TYR A 524 -2.80 -5.39 -2.76
N GLN A 525 -3.38 -4.63 -3.70
CA GLN A 525 -2.65 -3.89 -4.73
C GLN A 525 -2.75 -2.36 -4.55
N GLY A 526 -3.17 -1.90 -3.37
CA GLY A 526 -3.24 -0.48 -3.00
C GLY A 526 -4.58 0.20 -3.34
N THR A 527 -4.66 1.50 -3.10
CA THR A 527 -5.79 2.39 -3.43
C THR A 527 -5.32 3.79 -3.78
N ASN A 528 -5.92 4.43 -4.78
CA ASN A 528 -5.64 5.81 -5.15
C ASN A 528 -6.05 6.80 -4.04
N LEU A 529 -7.06 6.44 -3.24
CA LEU A 529 -7.55 7.29 -2.16
C LEU A 529 -6.46 7.62 -1.12
N SER A 530 -5.47 6.74 -0.95
CA SER A 530 -4.33 6.96 -0.04
C SER A 530 -3.52 8.22 -0.42
N GLY A 531 -3.26 8.43 -1.71
CA GLY A 531 -2.53 9.59 -2.22
C GLY A 531 -3.33 10.88 -2.10
N VAL A 532 -4.61 10.83 -2.48
CA VAL A 532 -5.52 11.98 -2.39
C VAL A 532 -5.69 12.44 -0.94
N LEU A 533 -5.96 11.52 -0.01
CA LEU A 533 -6.09 11.85 1.41
C LEU A 533 -4.78 12.34 2.02
N ALA A 534 -3.62 11.85 1.55
CA ALA A 534 -2.33 12.39 1.98
C ALA A 534 -2.15 13.86 1.55
N ALA A 535 -2.47 14.19 0.29
CA ALA A 535 -2.39 15.55 -0.21
C ALA A 535 -3.33 16.50 0.56
N VAL A 536 -4.57 16.09 0.81
CA VAL A 536 -5.52 16.85 1.63
C VAL A 536 -5.05 16.96 3.08
N GLY A 537 -4.59 15.86 3.66
CA GLY A 537 -4.08 15.77 5.03
C GLY A 537 -2.84 16.62 5.29
N SER A 538 -2.04 16.93 4.26
CA SER A 538 -0.86 17.80 4.41
C SER A 538 -1.19 19.23 4.86
N TRP A 539 -2.43 19.70 4.64
CA TRP A 539 -2.89 21.01 5.09
C TRP A 539 -3.81 20.97 6.31
N PHE A 540 -4.57 19.89 6.48
CA PHE A 540 -5.63 19.83 7.48
C PHE A 540 -5.40 18.81 8.61
N GLY A 541 -4.43 17.90 8.46
CA GLY A 541 -4.28 16.74 9.33
C GLY A 541 -5.48 15.79 9.20
N VAL A 542 -5.40 14.83 8.28
CA VAL A 542 -6.48 13.85 8.04
C VAL A 542 -6.05 12.46 8.48
N GLY A 543 -6.94 11.77 9.19
CA GLY A 543 -6.71 10.42 9.68
C GLY A 543 -5.52 10.32 10.64
N CYS A 544 -4.78 9.23 10.54
CA CYS A 544 -3.71 8.88 11.47
C CYS A 544 -2.31 9.12 10.87
N GLY A 545 -2.23 9.83 9.73
CA GLY A 545 -1.01 10.09 8.97
C GLY A 545 -1.10 9.59 7.53
N THR A 546 0.05 9.43 6.88
CA THR A 546 0.13 8.91 5.51
C THR A 546 0.74 7.51 5.51
N ASN A 547 0.10 6.57 4.80
CA ASN A 547 0.56 5.19 4.72
C ASN A 547 0.95 4.81 3.29
N THR A 548 2.22 4.53 3.09
CA THR A 548 2.80 4.24 1.77
C THR A 548 2.46 2.83 1.31
N ASP A 549 2.27 1.89 2.23
CA ASP A 549 1.94 0.50 1.92
C ASP A 549 0.54 0.35 1.31
N LEU A 550 -0.33 1.35 1.49
CA LEU A 550 -1.66 1.41 0.88
C LEU A 550 -1.68 2.09 -0.49
N THR A 551 -0.58 2.68 -0.93
CA THR A 551 -0.45 3.23 -2.30
C THR A 551 -0.28 2.09 -3.30
N TYR A 552 -0.59 2.33 -4.58
CA TYR A 552 -0.36 1.32 -5.62
C TYR A 552 1.11 0.91 -5.72
N ASP A 553 2.03 1.87 -5.69
CA ASP A 553 3.47 1.60 -5.77
C ASP A 553 3.96 0.79 -4.57
N GLY A 554 3.63 1.24 -3.35
CA GLY A 554 4.02 0.57 -2.10
C GLY A 554 3.42 -0.82 -1.94
N ALA A 555 2.13 -1.01 -2.26
CA ALA A 555 1.50 -2.32 -2.20
C ALA A 555 2.13 -3.32 -3.19
N LYS A 556 2.46 -2.88 -4.42
CA LYS A 556 3.19 -3.73 -5.38
C LYS A 556 4.63 -4.01 -4.94
N ALA A 557 5.30 -3.04 -4.32
CA ALA A 557 6.62 -3.22 -3.70
C ALA A 557 6.59 -4.30 -2.62
N TRP A 558 5.59 -4.23 -1.74
CA TRP A 558 5.37 -5.19 -0.69
C TRP A 558 5.10 -6.58 -1.27
N LEU A 559 4.13 -6.70 -2.20
CA LEU A 559 3.76 -7.97 -2.82
C LEU A 559 4.95 -8.66 -3.51
N ALA A 560 5.86 -7.93 -4.14
CA ALA A 560 7.06 -8.48 -4.77
C ALA A 560 8.02 -9.21 -3.80
N GLY A 561 7.79 -9.13 -2.49
CA GLY A 561 8.49 -9.95 -1.48
C GLY A 561 7.64 -11.09 -0.89
N ILE A 562 6.36 -11.19 -1.21
CA ILE A 562 5.45 -12.18 -0.61
C ILE A 562 5.41 -13.48 -1.43
N PRO A 563 5.87 -14.62 -0.86
CA PRO A 563 5.92 -15.92 -1.53
C PRO A 563 4.55 -16.42 -1.99
N ALA A 564 4.50 -17.15 -3.12
CA ALA A 564 3.24 -17.66 -3.68
C ALA A 564 2.51 -18.62 -2.71
N ASP A 565 3.25 -19.45 -1.97
CA ASP A 565 2.68 -20.36 -0.98
C ASP A 565 2.08 -19.64 0.22
N ALA A 566 2.64 -18.51 0.64
CA ALA A 566 2.05 -17.64 1.66
C ALA A 566 0.75 -17.00 1.15
N ARG A 567 0.73 -16.47 -0.08
CA ARG A 567 -0.48 -15.91 -0.69
C ARG A 567 -1.61 -16.94 -0.78
N ALA A 568 -1.28 -18.18 -1.13
CA ALA A 568 -2.24 -19.28 -1.25
C ALA A 568 -2.92 -19.67 0.07
N LYS A 569 -2.41 -19.24 1.23
CA LYS A 569 -3.06 -19.42 2.54
C LYS A 569 -4.16 -18.39 2.81
N VAL A 570 -4.23 -17.31 2.04
CA VAL A 570 -5.18 -16.22 2.23
C VAL A 570 -6.49 -16.50 1.52
N ASN A 571 -7.59 -16.41 2.27
CA ASN A 571 -8.95 -16.56 1.78
C ASN A 571 -9.66 -15.21 1.88
N TYR A 572 -9.86 -14.53 0.77
CA TYR A 572 -10.32 -13.14 0.79
C TYR A 572 -11.66 -12.95 0.10
N TYR A 573 -12.39 -11.93 0.55
CA TYR A 573 -13.63 -11.45 -0.04
C TYR A 573 -13.44 -10.01 -0.51
N THR A 574 -14.11 -9.65 -1.60
CA THR A 574 -14.20 -8.27 -2.08
C THR A 574 -15.64 -7.80 -2.03
N THR A 575 -15.87 -6.50 -1.92
CA THR A 575 -17.21 -5.93 -1.98
C THR A 575 -17.27 -4.74 -2.92
N SER A 576 -18.48 -4.32 -3.25
CA SER A 576 -18.74 -3.06 -3.94
C SER A 576 -20.14 -2.55 -3.62
N PHE A 577 -20.41 -1.31 -4.01
CA PHE A 577 -21.76 -0.75 -3.99
C PHE A 577 -22.78 -1.59 -4.79
N ALA A 578 -24.05 -1.55 -4.40
CA ALA A 578 -25.15 -2.13 -5.19
C ALA A 578 -25.38 -1.32 -6.46
N LYS A 579 -25.77 -1.94 -7.58
CA LYS A 579 -26.32 -1.17 -8.70
C LYS A 579 -27.83 -1.02 -8.50
N THR A 580 -28.30 0.20 -8.30
CA THR A 580 -29.75 0.46 -8.21
C THR A 580 -30.44 0.11 -9.54
N ASN A 581 -29.99 0.67 -10.66
CA ASN A 581 -30.47 0.37 -12.03
C ASN A 581 -29.28 0.25 -13.01
N TRP A 582 -29.46 -0.34 -14.20
CA TRP A 582 -28.38 -0.46 -15.21
C TRP A 582 -27.87 0.89 -15.76
N TYR A 583 -28.65 1.98 -15.60
CA TYR A 583 -28.38 3.32 -16.12
C TYR A 583 -28.03 4.36 -15.04
N THR A 584 -28.01 3.99 -13.76
CA THR A 584 -27.60 4.87 -12.66
C THR A 584 -26.29 4.35 -12.08
N ASN A 585 -25.22 5.15 -12.18
CA ASN A 585 -24.01 4.89 -11.41
C ASN A 585 -24.34 5.05 -9.93
N ASP A 586 -23.93 4.04 -9.17
CA ASP A 586 -24.06 4.00 -7.73
C ASP A 586 -22.64 4.13 -7.14
N TYR A 587 -22.56 4.48 -5.87
CA TYR A 587 -21.31 4.73 -5.16
C TYR A 587 -21.48 4.36 -3.69
N CYS A 588 -20.42 3.87 -3.06
CA CYS A 588 -20.42 3.77 -1.61
C CYS A 588 -20.27 5.14 -0.95
N ASN A 589 -19.52 6.04 -1.59
CA ASN A 589 -19.29 7.39 -1.13
C ASN A 589 -19.17 8.35 -2.32
N ALA A 590 -20.03 9.39 -2.35
CA ALA A 590 -20.12 10.33 -3.47
C ALA A 590 -18.87 11.18 -3.72
N ALA A 591 -17.97 11.30 -2.73
CA ALA A 591 -16.71 12.01 -2.85
C ALA A 591 -15.57 11.07 -3.29
N SER A 592 -15.50 9.86 -2.72
CA SER A 592 -14.54 8.85 -3.15
C SER A 592 -14.77 8.39 -4.60
N ASP A 593 -16.02 8.38 -5.06
CA ASP A 593 -16.40 8.08 -6.46
C ASP A 593 -15.72 9.01 -7.50
N LEU A 594 -15.38 10.24 -7.09
CA LEU A 594 -14.64 11.17 -7.94
C LEU A 594 -13.22 10.66 -8.25
N VAL A 595 -12.63 9.82 -7.38
CA VAL A 595 -11.22 9.41 -7.46
C VAL A 595 -11.02 7.91 -7.68
N LEU A 596 -11.97 7.08 -7.27
CA LEU A 596 -11.92 5.63 -7.42
C LEU A 596 -12.57 5.20 -8.73
N ASN A 597 -12.08 4.08 -9.28
CA ASN A 597 -12.69 3.46 -10.45
C ASN A 597 -13.71 2.41 -10.01
N ASP A 598 -14.84 2.39 -10.71
CA ASP A 598 -15.92 1.44 -10.44
C ASP A 598 -15.60 0.04 -10.99
N PRO A 599 -16.09 -1.01 -10.32
CA PRO A 599 -16.79 -0.98 -9.03
C PRO A 599 -15.81 -0.86 -7.84
N GLU A 600 -16.26 -0.17 -6.79
CA GLU A 600 -15.49 0.13 -5.58
C GLU A 600 -16.33 -0.06 -4.31
N ASP A 601 -15.67 -0.17 -3.15
CA ASP A 601 -16.33 -0.32 -1.84
C ASP A 601 -16.38 0.97 -1.02
N GLY A 602 -16.02 2.13 -1.57
CA GLY A 602 -15.91 3.42 -0.89
C GLY A 602 -14.46 3.79 -0.55
N THR A 603 -13.55 2.81 -0.60
CA THR A 603 -12.13 2.97 -0.21
C THR A 603 -11.18 2.24 -1.17
N VAL A 604 -11.59 1.10 -1.73
CA VAL A 604 -10.76 0.23 -2.55
C VAL A 604 -11.52 -0.18 -3.82
N GLU A 605 -10.87 -0.08 -4.98
CA GLU A 605 -11.41 -0.62 -6.22
C GLU A 605 -11.38 -2.14 -6.20
N GLN A 606 -12.40 -2.81 -6.76
CA GLN A 606 -12.49 -4.27 -6.78
C GLN A 606 -11.25 -4.94 -7.40
N VAL A 607 -10.70 -4.32 -8.45
CA VAL A 607 -9.50 -4.81 -9.16
C VAL A 607 -8.26 -4.77 -8.27
N ASN A 608 -8.16 -3.77 -7.38
CA ASN A 608 -7.01 -3.59 -6.49
C ASN A 608 -7.17 -4.35 -5.17
N ALA A 609 -8.39 -4.79 -4.86
CA ALA A 609 -8.66 -5.72 -3.76
C ALA A 609 -8.29 -7.18 -4.09
N GLN A 610 -7.86 -7.49 -5.33
CA GLN A 610 -7.44 -8.84 -5.70
C GLN A 610 -6.04 -9.17 -5.16
N LEU A 611 -5.85 -10.41 -4.70
CA LEU A 611 -4.55 -10.98 -4.34
C LEU A 611 -4.15 -12.07 -5.35
N PRO A 612 -3.23 -11.78 -6.30
CA PRO A 612 -2.72 -12.80 -7.21
C PRO A 612 -2.09 -13.98 -6.45
N GLY A 613 -2.59 -15.19 -6.69
CA GLY A 613 -2.20 -16.42 -5.98
C GLY A 613 -2.96 -16.69 -4.67
N GLY A 614 -3.82 -15.77 -4.23
CA GLY A 614 -4.74 -15.98 -3.10
C GLY A 614 -6.03 -16.70 -3.50
N VAL A 615 -6.80 -17.13 -2.50
CA VAL A 615 -8.09 -17.81 -2.70
C VAL A 615 -9.23 -16.81 -2.59
N ASN A 616 -9.71 -16.32 -3.73
CA ASN A 616 -10.91 -15.47 -3.78
C ASN A 616 -12.15 -16.29 -3.41
N ARG A 617 -12.86 -15.89 -2.36
CA ARG A 617 -14.06 -16.55 -1.84
C ARG A 617 -15.37 -15.92 -2.32
N GLY A 618 -15.28 -14.86 -3.12
CA GLY A 618 -16.41 -14.23 -3.77
C GLY A 618 -16.39 -12.71 -3.70
N HIS A 619 -17.28 -12.13 -4.48
CA HIS A 619 -17.56 -10.71 -4.49
C HIS A 619 -19.00 -10.46 -4.04
N THR A 620 -19.21 -9.50 -3.13
CA THR A 620 -20.54 -9.09 -2.66
C THR A 620 -20.84 -7.66 -3.08
N THR A 621 -21.86 -7.47 -3.92
CA THR A 621 -22.41 -6.15 -4.25
C THR A 621 -23.38 -5.68 -3.16
N GLY A 622 -23.52 -4.38 -2.97
CA GLY A 622 -24.38 -3.79 -1.93
C GLY A 622 -23.75 -3.77 -0.54
N GLN A 623 -22.41 -3.69 -0.48
CA GLN A 623 -21.67 -3.57 0.77
C GLN A 623 -20.51 -2.59 0.61
N CYS A 624 -20.41 -1.65 1.54
CA CYS A 624 -19.36 -0.64 1.57
C CYS A 624 -18.28 -0.96 2.61
N HIS A 625 -17.16 -0.25 2.54
CA HIS A 625 -15.95 -0.57 3.26
C HIS A 625 -16.12 -0.49 4.77
N THR A 626 -16.89 0.50 5.23
CA THR A 626 -17.17 0.79 6.64
C THR A 626 -18.56 1.39 6.84
N THR A 627 -18.97 1.62 8.09
CA THR A 627 -20.23 2.30 8.44
C THR A 627 -20.21 3.78 8.06
N GLY A 628 -21.39 4.38 7.86
CA GLY A 628 -21.52 5.78 7.46
C GLY A 628 -21.40 6.01 5.95
N MET A 629 -21.23 4.94 5.18
CA MET A 629 -21.37 4.91 3.72
C MET A 629 -22.80 4.54 3.34
N ARG A 630 -23.12 4.60 2.04
CA ARG A 630 -24.48 4.39 1.55
C ARG A 630 -25.00 2.98 1.81
N ASP A 631 -24.23 1.96 1.43
CA ASP A 631 -24.61 0.56 1.64
C ASP A 631 -24.02 0.03 2.96
N PRO A 632 -24.57 -1.05 3.55
CA PRO A 632 -24.09 -1.58 4.82
C PRO A 632 -22.59 -1.92 4.82
N ALA A 633 -21.94 -1.71 5.97
CA ALA A 633 -20.53 -2.02 6.14
C ALA A 633 -20.25 -3.52 5.97
N GLN A 634 -19.23 -3.86 5.19
CA GLN A 634 -18.88 -5.24 4.86
C GLN A 634 -18.59 -6.08 6.11
N TYR A 635 -17.93 -5.54 7.13
CA TYR A 635 -17.64 -6.32 8.35
C TYR A 635 -18.88 -6.67 9.20
N LEU A 636 -20.07 -6.15 8.89
CA LEU A 636 -21.33 -6.44 9.59
C LEU A 636 -22.13 -7.61 8.96
N ASP A 637 -21.66 -8.18 7.84
CA ASP A 637 -22.32 -9.32 7.20
C ASP A 637 -22.25 -10.58 8.09
N ALA A 638 -23.33 -10.83 8.83
CA ALA A 638 -23.42 -11.96 9.75
C ALA A 638 -23.29 -13.33 9.06
N ASN A 639 -23.75 -13.46 7.81
CA ASN A 639 -23.65 -14.72 7.07
C ASN A 639 -22.21 -14.99 6.66
N ARG A 640 -21.51 -13.99 6.10
CA ARG A 640 -20.09 -14.12 5.79
C ARG A 640 -19.26 -14.32 7.05
N ASN A 641 -19.55 -13.60 8.13
CA ASN A 641 -18.85 -13.75 9.40
C ASN A 641 -19.02 -15.15 10.00
N ALA A 642 -20.23 -15.73 9.93
CA ALA A 642 -20.48 -17.11 10.32
C ALA A 642 -19.65 -18.10 9.47
N VAL A 643 -19.57 -17.90 8.14
CA VAL A 643 -18.72 -18.73 7.25
C VAL A 643 -17.24 -18.60 7.63
N MET A 644 -16.74 -17.38 7.82
CA MET A 644 -15.35 -17.15 8.22
C MET A 644 -15.05 -17.79 9.58
N ASN A 645 -15.96 -17.64 10.56
CA ASN A 645 -15.82 -18.24 11.88
C ASN A 645 -15.79 -19.78 11.84
N ALA A 646 -16.69 -20.40 11.07
CA ALA A 646 -16.81 -21.84 10.96
C ALA A 646 -15.63 -22.48 10.21
N ASN A 647 -15.03 -21.76 9.28
CA ASN A 647 -13.90 -22.24 8.49
C ASN A 647 -12.53 -21.81 9.04
N ALA A 648 -12.47 -21.05 10.13
CA ALA A 648 -11.20 -20.61 10.71
C ALA A 648 -10.38 -21.81 11.23
N ALA A 649 -9.08 -21.80 10.95
CA ALA A 649 -8.14 -22.75 11.56
C ALA A 649 -8.10 -22.54 13.07
N ARG A 650 -8.07 -23.64 13.83
CA ARG A 650 -8.07 -23.64 15.31
C ARG A 650 -7.16 -24.74 15.82
#